data_AF-A0A0D1XPX0-F1
#
_entry.id   AF-A0A0D1XPX0-F1
#
_cell.length_a   1.000
_cell.length_b   1.000
_cell.length_c   1.000
_cell.angle_alpha   90.00
_cell.angle_beta   90.00
_cell.angle_gamma   90.00
#
_symmetry.space_group_name_H-M   'P 1'
#
loop_
_entity.id
_entity.type
_entity.pdbx_description
1 polymer ?
#
loop_
_entity_poly.entity_id
_entity_poly.type
_entity_poly.pdbx_seq_one_letter_code
_entity_poly.pdbx_strand_id
1 'polypeptide(L)'
;MEEESSISKSQRARLTCSECYRRKIKCDKNIPCGTCIKRGLSDLCKREEQVSSGQNALAHPSRNEQRPHGDLVRTLLDRVSQLEAKLDQGKEPTRVKTLGMEIDHISSPFLPANAHRQHSNRNVISTSKDTENTEGDEITVLEFLAWGRKKNADFGDSPEDANGPRKQSVGLDSSSITTDFMSANIRNVQLDMLEALLPASEHIKQLVEYHNKCLLWYHGSYSSKTMNDDLHTFFTEYSGSPRHEDLNLQWLALLFAILCCSITCSSPRTCRSWGFSNAERNSLSLKWYEATVTCLNMARYIEVHSIYSVQAISTLTISAHILGLSNSQSVLLSSAGRIAQSLGLHRLGSETESASSTRDQLRKRESARRVFIQLCIQDWFSIPFSDSYALDPRYWNTVKPLNCNDEDMSPQPQSIPTDASYCNYRYDIAALMPQLLDAVSNCNTLFTKYEKVLEFDEKMRKLVTAYMPTFLSTGAPVASSWPPFVSWARRSLTICAAHKIIMIHRKFLGLSFTNSAFSFTRRTCLAASKTIMKEALSAVDENGPILWIEQAFTVAACIIFSLDAFHRNPNENEYEEHRKYVSDGITYLKRFENSKIATRGVQLLSSLQQALEVGRKRPRDEDTEDPCPAEKRVKFDIKEFIKQVSQNLQVTTPAATPIAEQMESAAEIAWDNIYDLLPPGAGFGGQNLFDDFFAFHP
;
A
#
# COMPACT_ATOMS: atom_id res chain seq x y z
N MET A 1 9.92 -8.09 -63.81
CA MET A 1 11.21 -8.32 -63.13
C MET A 1 11.11 -7.63 -61.78
N GLU A 2 11.24 -8.45 -60.74
CA GLU A 2 11.57 -8.10 -59.34
C GLU A 2 10.54 -7.30 -58.54
N GLU A 3 9.71 -8.05 -57.81
CA GLU A 3 8.91 -7.62 -56.68
C GLU A 3 9.68 -8.02 -55.41
N GLU A 4 10.34 -7.07 -54.75
CA GLU A 4 11.09 -7.28 -53.50
C GLU A 4 10.12 -7.55 -52.33
N SER A 5 10.06 -8.80 -51.87
CA SER A 5 9.38 -9.17 -50.64
C SER A 5 10.24 -8.86 -49.41
N SER A 6 9.67 -8.12 -48.47
CA SER A 6 10.24 -7.73 -47.17
C SER A 6 10.75 -8.92 -46.33
N ILE A 7 12.05 -8.89 -45.99
CA ILE A 7 12.68 -9.86 -45.08
C ILE A 7 12.32 -9.49 -43.62
N SER A 8 11.49 -10.34 -43.01
CA SER A 8 11.05 -10.26 -41.61
C SER A 8 12.18 -10.57 -40.63
N LYS A 9 12.38 -9.68 -39.66
CA LYS A 9 13.26 -9.81 -38.48
C LYS A 9 12.99 -11.10 -37.68
N SER A 10 14.06 -11.83 -37.34
CA SER A 10 14.23 -12.81 -36.25
C SER A 10 12.96 -13.21 -35.48
N GLN A 11 12.23 -14.23 -35.96
CA GLN A 11 11.16 -14.86 -35.19
C GLN A 11 11.73 -15.85 -34.17
N ARG A 12 11.27 -15.75 -32.91
CA ARG A 12 11.57 -16.70 -31.82
C ARG A 12 11.26 -18.14 -32.25
N ALA A 13 12.18 -19.06 -31.96
CA ALA A 13 12.02 -20.49 -32.28
C ALA A 13 10.69 -21.04 -31.74
N ARG A 14 9.96 -21.76 -32.60
CA ARG A 14 8.59 -22.16 -32.33
C ARG A 14 8.54 -23.50 -31.61
N LEU A 15 8.00 -23.49 -30.37
CA LEU A 15 7.97 -24.67 -29.50
C LEU A 15 6.89 -25.70 -29.84
N THR A 16 5.89 -25.32 -30.63
CA THR A 16 4.80 -26.18 -31.09
C THR A 16 5.24 -27.03 -32.29
N CYS A 17 4.92 -28.32 -32.30
CA CYS A 17 5.27 -29.19 -33.43
C CYS A 17 4.60 -28.75 -34.75
N SER A 18 5.21 -29.15 -35.88
CA SER A 18 4.78 -28.79 -37.23
C SER A 18 3.31 -29.17 -37.51
N GLU A 19 2.90 -30.40 -37.15
CA GLU A 19 1.53 -30.86 -37.42
C GLU A 19 0.46 -30.17 -36.57
N CYS A 20 0.71 -29.95 -35.26
CA CYS A 20 -0.25 -29.21 -34.43
C CYS A 20 -0.35 -27.74 -34.85
N TYR A 21 0.72 -27.17 -35.38
CA TYR A 21 0.67 -25.82 -35.94
C TYR A 21 -0.16 -25.73 -37.19
N ARG A 22 0.17 -26.57 -38.18
CA ARG A 22 -0.47 -26.57 -39.49
C ARG A 22 -1.98 -26.73 -39.34
N ARG A 23 -2.40 -27.51 -38.34
CA ARG A 23 -3.80 -27.76 -38.01
C ARG A 23 -4.42 -26.79 -37.00
N LYS A 24 -3.66 -25.84 -36.46
CA LYS A 24 -4.08 -24.86 -35.44
C LYS A 24 -4.74 -25.49 -34.19
N ILE A 25 -4.15 -26.56 -33.66
CA ILE A 25 -4.64 -27.28 -32.47
C ILE A 25 -3.63 -27.26 -31.31
N LYS A 26 -4.12 -27.52 -30.09
CA LYS A 26 -3.29 -27.51 -28.86
C LYS A 26 -2.21 -28.60 -28.91
N CYS A 27 -0.99 -28.21 -28.58
CA CYS A 27 0.19 -29.07 -28.52
C CYS A 27 0.75 -29.05 -27.09
N ASP A 28 1.03 -30.22 -26.55
CA ASP A 28 1.71 -30.45 -25.27
C ASP A 28 3.24 -30.30 -25.36
N LYS A 29 3.76 -29.98 -26.56
CA LYS A 29 5.16 -29.62 -26.84
C LYS A 29 6.20 -30.72 -26.58
N ASN A 30 5.77 -31.94 -26.25
CA ASN A 30 6.57 -33.16 -26.35
C ASN A 30 6.70 -33.60 -27.82
N ILE A 31 7.75 -34.34 -28.18
CA ILE A 31 7.93 -34.90 -29.53
C ILE A 31 8.19 -36.41 -29.40
N PRO A 32 7.31 -37.29 -29.92
CA PRO A 32 6.00 -36.96 -30.52
C PRO A 32 5.01 -36.43 -29.47
N CYS A 33 4.16 -35.47 -29.87
CA CYS A 33 3.21 -34.81 -28.98
C CYS A 33 1.97 -35.68 -28.75
N GLY A 34 1.33 -35.60 -27.59
CA GLY A 34 0.18 -36.44 -27.25
C GLY A 34 -1.00 -36.31 -28.23
N THR A 35 -1.16 -35.12 -28.83
CA THR A 35 -2.16 -34.89 -29.88
C THR A 35 -1.83 -35.62 -31.19
N CYS A 36 -0.54 -35.75 -31.53
CA CYS A 36 -0.10 -36.49 -32.73
C CYS A 36 -0.14 -38.00 -32.50
N ILE A 37 0.20 -38.46 -31.28
CA ILE A 37 0.10 -39.89 -30.90
C ILE A 37 -1.35 -40.37 -30.99
N LYS A 38 -2.31 -39.64 -30.39
CA LYS A 38 -3.74 -39.98 -30.43
C LYS A 38 -4.33 -40.03 -31.83
N ARG A 39 -3.66 -39.42 -32.81
CA ARG A 39 -4.10 -39.37 -34.21
C ARG A 39 -3.36 -40.35 -35.11
N GLY A 40 -2.46 -41.18 -34.57
CA GLY A 40 -1.66 -42.11 -35.35
C GLY A 40 -0.64 -41.43 -36.27
N LEU A 41 -0.21 -40.21 -35.93
CA LEU A 41 0.74 -39.39 -36.72
C LEU A 41 2.01 -39.08 -35.91
N SER A 42 2.44 -40.01 -35.05
CA SER A 42 3.67 -39.88 -34.25
C SER A 42 4.90 -39.59 -35.11
N ASP A 43 4.99 -40.27 -36.26
CA ASP A 43 6.19 -40.30 -37.10
C ASP A 43 6.39 -38.99 -37.88
N LEU A 44 5.31 -38.21 -38.01
CA LEU A 44 5.31 -36.89 -38.66
C LEU A 44 5.43 -35.74 -37.65
N CYS A 45 5.47 -36.04 -36.35
CA CYS A 45 5.56 -35.05 -35.30
C CYS A 45 7.01 -34.55 -35.17
N LYS A 46 7.34 -33.41 -35.78
CA LYS A 46 8.68 -32.82 -35.73
C LYS A 46 8.64 -31.35 -35.31
N ARG A 47 9.74 -30.87 -34.73
CA ARG A 47 9.97 -29.44 -34.45
C ARG A 47 10.97 -28.92 -35.47
N GLU A 48 10.76 -27.69 -35.93
CA GLU A 48 11.64 -27.04 -36.91
C GLU A 48 12.96 -26.63 -36.22
N GLU A 49 14.09 -27.11 -36.72
CA GLU A 49 15.43 -26.77 -36.21
C GLU A 49 15.98 -25.57 -37.01
N GLN A 50 16.41 -24.51 -36.33
CA GLN A 50 17.08 -23.38 -36.99
C GLN A 50 18.59 -23.62 -37.06
N VAL A 51 19.15 -23.50 -38.26
CA VAL A 51 20.59 -23.49 -38.52
C VAL A 51 21.15 -22.13 -38.10
N SER A 52 21.90 -22.08 -37.01
CA SER A 52 22.60 -20.89 -36.55
C SER A 52 23.87 -20.66 -37.40
N SER A 53 23.81 -19.72 -38.35
CA SER A 53 25.04 -19.17 -38.97
C SER A 53 25.70 -18.18 -38.03
N GLY A 54 26.94 -18.46 -37.65
CA GLY A 54 27.83 -17.53 -36.95
C GLY A 54 29.28 -17.99 -37.07
N GLN A 55 30.00 -17.47 -38.08
CA GLN A 55 31.46 -17.53 -38.17
C GLN A 55 32.03 -16.12 -38.06
N ASN A 56 32.84 -15.86 -37.03
CA ASN A 56 34.17 -15.24 -37.11
C ASN A 56 34.70 -14.84 -35.72
N ALA A 57 35.64 -15.61 -35.20
CA ALA A 57 36.70 -15.13 -34.31
C ALA A 57 37.91 -16.08 -34.42
N LEU A 58 39.09 -15.49 -34.54
CA LEU A 58 40.37 -16.07 -35.00
C LEU A 58 41.12 -16.89 -33.90
N ALA A 59 42.04 -17.74 -34.38
CA ALA A 59 42.94 -18.70 -33.70
C ALA A 59 43.83 -18.12 -32.57
N HIS A 60 44.26 -18.85 -31.51
CA HIS A 60 45.25 -19.96 -31.42
C HIS A 60 45.43 -20.39 -29.91
N PRO A 61 46.21 -21.43 -29.50
CA PRO A 61 46.15 -22.88 -29.75
C PRO A 61 45.97 -23.75 -28.46
N SER A 62 45.70 -25.04 -28.70
CA SER A 62 45.46 -26.19 -27.83
C SER A 62 46.30 -26.37 -26.54
N ARG A 63 45.62 -26.89 -25.50
CA ARG A 63 46.14 -28.00 -24.68
C ARG A 63 45.05 -29.06 -24.44
N ASN A 64 45.49 -30.28 -24.68
CA ASN A 64 44.80 -31.57 -24.74
C ASN A 64 44.13 -31.98 -23.42
N GLU A 65 42.88 -32.49 -23.45
CA GLU A 65 42.50 -33.82 -22.95
C GLU A 65 40.99 -34.08 -23.06
N GLN A 66 40.64 -35.07 -23.89
CA GLN A 66 39.34 -35.70 -24.01
C GLN A 66 39.14 -36.74 -22.91
N ARG A 67 37.99 -36.75 -22.23
CA ARG A 67 37.33 -37.98 -21.75
C ARG A 67 35.80 -37.89 -21.88
N PRO A 68 35.09 -39.00 -22.14
CA PRO A 68 33.78 -38.99 -22.80
C PRO A 68 32.62 -39.08 -21.81
N HIS A 69 31.61 -38.23 -22.01
CA HIS A 69 30.36 -38.18 -21.23
C HIS A 69 29.45 -39.44 -21.31
N GLY A 70 29.85 -40.48 -22.05
CA GLY A 70 29.05 -41.70 -22.23
C GLY A 70 29.06 -42.66 -21.03
N ASP A 71 30.18 -42.76 -20.31
CA ASP A 71 30.32 -43.73 -19.20
C ASP A 71 29.54 -43.33 -17.94
N LEU A 72 29.39 -42.02 -17.70
CA LEU A 72 28.69 -41.52 -16.53
C LEU A 72 27.18 -41.80 -16.59
N VAL A 73 26.58 -41.64 -17.77
CA VAL A 73 25.14 -41.88 -17.96
C VAL A 73 24.81 -43.37 -17.79
N ARG A 74 25.66 -44.24 -18.32
CA ARG A 74 25.49 -45.70 -18.17
C ARG A 74 25.68 -46.15 -16.72
N THR A 75 26.67 -45.58 -16.01
CA THR A 75 26.90 -45.85 -14.58
C THR A 75 25.73 -45.39 -13.71
N LEU A 76 25.10 -44.27 -14.05
CA LEU A 76 23.93 -43.75 -13.32
C LEU A 76 22.67 -44.60 -13.54
N LEU A 77 22.44 -45.08 -14.76
CA LEU A 77 21.31 -45.97 -15.07
C LEU A 77 21.41 -47.31 -14.34
N ASP A 78 22.62 -47.89 -14.27
CA ASP A 78 22.87 -49.13 -13.52
C ASP A 78 22.63 -48.93 -12.01
N ARG A 79 22.98 -47.76 -11.48
CA ARG A 79 22.76 -47.40 -10.06
C ARG A 79 21.28 -47.26 -9.73
N VAL A 80 20.49 -46.68 -10.63
CA VAL A 80 19.04 -46.54 -10.48
C VAL A 80 18.36 -47.91 -10.46
N SER A 81 18.73 -48.79 -11.39
CA SER A 81 18.14 -50.13 -11.46
C SER A 81 18.47 -50.99 -10.22
N GLN A 82 19.68 -50.84 -9.65
CA GLN A 82 20.05 -51.49 -8.38
C GLN A 82 19.30 -50.94 -7.15
N LEU A 83 18.90 -49.66 -7.17
CA LEU A 83 18.12 -49.04 -6.09
C LEU A 83 16.64 -49.44 -6.17
N GLU A 84 16.09 -49.54 -7.37
CA GLU A 84 14.73 -50.03 -7.61
C GLU A 84 14.59 -51.50 -7.16
N ALA A 85 15.56 -52.36 -7.49
CA ALA A 85 15.57 -53.76 -7.04
C ALA A 85 15.65 -53.91 -5.51
N LYS A 86 16.27 -52.96 -4.79
CA LYS A 86 16.33 -52.95 -3.32
C LYS A 86 15.03 -52.46 -2.67
N LEU A 87 14.25 -51.64 -3.36
CA LEU A 87 12.96 -51.14 -2.89
C LEU A 87 11.86 -52.20 -3.02
N ASP A 88 11.95 -53.08 -4.02
CA ASP A 88 10.98 -54.18 -4.20
C ASP A 88 11.22 -55.37 -3.24
N GLN A 89 12.41 -55.51 -2.66
CA GLN A 89 12.72 -56.53 -1.64
C GLN A 89 12.27 -56.13 -0.22
N GLY A 90 11.75 -54.91 -0.02
CA GLY A 90 11.36 -54.38 1.30
C GLY A 90 9.88 -54.48 1.66
N LYS A 91 9.04 -55.13 0.84
CA LYS A 91 7.59 -55.27 1.09
C LYS A 91 7.22 -56.73 1.32
N GLU A 92 7.39 -57.22 2.55
CA GLU A 92 6.62 -58.36 3.05
C GLU A 92 5.47 -57.89 3.97
N PRO A 93 4.30 -58.57 3.95
CA PRO A 93 3.10 -58.13 4.66
C PRO A 93 2.91 -58.86 6.01
N THR A 94 2.82 -58.14 7.12
CA THR A 94 2.37 -58.72 8.40
C THR A 94 0.83 -58.74 8.46
N ARG A 95 0.30 -59.96 8.55
CA ARG A 95 -1.12 -60.34 8.57
C ARG A 95 -1.70 -60.32 9.99
N VAL A 96 -2.80 -59.59 10.23
CA VAL A 96 -3.76 -59.90 11.31
C VAL A 96 -5.20 -59.83 10.76
N LYS A 97 -6.02 -60.76 11.25
CA LYS A 97 -7.24 -61.37 10.70
C LYS A 97 -8.55 -60.58 10.88
N THR A 98 -9.41 -60.70 9.85
CA THR A 98 -10.88 -61.00 9.78
C THR A 98 -11.84 -60.25 10.73
N LEU A 99 -12.95 -59.61 10.29
CA LEU A 99 -14.18 -60.07 9.60
C LEU A 99 -14.78 -58.89 8.80
N GLY A 100 -15.40 -58.96 7.63
CA GLY A 100 -16.22 -59.99 6.99
C GLY A 100 -17.59 -59.36 6.67
N MET A 101 -17.85 -59.00 5.39
CA MET A 101 -19.14 -59.01 4.68
C MET A 101 -19.05 -58.21 3.36
N GLU A 102 -18.87 -58.94 2.24
CA GLU A 102 -19.84 -59.12 1.13
C GLU A 102 -20.76 -57.92 0.77
N ILE A 103 -20.99 -57.49 -0.48
CA ILE A 103 -21.09 -58.20 -1.78
C ILE A 103 -21.21 -57.14 -2.93
N ASP A 104 -20.60 -57.44 -4.09
CA ASP A 104 -21.04 -57.33 -5.51
C ASP A 104 -21.77 -56.07 -6.06
N HIS A 105 -21.77 -55.72 -7.35
CA HIS A 105 -21.04 -56.07 -8.58
C HIS A 105 -21.48 -55.07 -9.69
N ILE A 106 -20.52 -54.64 -10.52
CA ILE A 106 -20.54 -54.67 -12.00
C ILE A 106 -21.52 -53.80 -12.83
N SER A 107 -20.88 -53.02 -13.72
CA SER A 107 -21.18 -52.74 -15.15
C SER A 107 -21.82 -51.43 -15.63
N SER A 108 -21.01 -50.78 -16.49
CA SER A 108 -21.28 -49.91 -17.66
C SER A 108 -22.25 -50.54 -18.70
N PRO A 109 -22.54 -49.96 -19.90
CA PRO A 109 -22.23 -48.64 -20.48
C PRO A 109 -23.45 -47.96 -21.21
N PHE A 110 -23.18 -46.81 -21.88
CA PHE A 110 -23.84 -46.21 -23.08
C PHE A 110 -24.41 -44.77 -22.96
N LEU A 111 -24.02 -43.96 -23.95
CA LEU A 111 -24.42 -42.58 -24.33
C LEU A 111 -25.53 -42.64 -25.42
N PRO A 112 -26.05 -41.53 -26.03
CA PRO A 112 -26.38 -40.15 -25.57
C PRO A 112 -27.80 -39.69 -26.05
N ALA A 113 -28.36 -38.57 -25.54
CA ALA A 113 -29.20 -37.61 -26.31
C ALA A 113 -29.74 -36.44 -25.44
N ASN A 114 -29.83 -35.26 -26.06
CA ASN A 114 -30.32 -33.98 -25.52
C ASN A 114 -31.84 -33.98 -25.21
N ALA A 115 -32.24 -33.37 -24.09
CA ALA A 115 -33.51 -32.63 -23.98
C ALA A 115 -33.54 -31.69 -22.75
N HIS A 116 -34.33 -30.64 -22.89
CA HIS A 116 -34.46 -29.46 -22.04
C HIS A 116 -34.81 -29.66 -20.55
N ARG A 117 -34.35 -28.67 -19.78
CA ARG A 117 -35.02 -27.96 -18.67
C ARG A 117 -35.03 -28.60 -17.27
N GLN A 118 -34.79 -27.67 -16.34
CA GLN A 118 -35.22 -27.57 -14.94
C GLN A 118 -34.21 -27.91 -13.83
N HIS A 119 -34.13 -26.91 -12.94
CA HIS A 119 -33.48 -26.86 -11.64
C HIS A 119 -33.56 -28.17 -10.86
N SER A 120 -32.42 -28.63 -10.36
CA SER A 120 -32.33 -29.14 -8.99
C SER A 120 -30.87 -29.19 -8.53
N ASN A 121 -30.71 -28.86 -7.25
CA ASN A 121 -29.48 -28.87 -6.46
C ASN A 121 -28.57 -30.07 -6.74
N ARG A 122 -27.26 -29.83 -6.87
CA ARG A 122 -26.27 -30.84 -6.48
C ARG A 122 -24.97 -30.22 -5.99
N ASN A 123 -24.68 -30.54 -4.73
CA ASN A 123 -23.42 -30.36 -4.02
C ASN A 123 -22.22 -30.74 -4.91
N VAL A 124 -21.34 -29.76 -5.14
CA VAL A 124 -19.98 -30.03 -5.62
C VAL A 124 -19.12 -30.28 -4.40
N ILE A 125 -18.63 -31.52 -4.32
CA ILE A 125 -17.58 -31.95 -3.40
C ILE A 125 -16.37 -31.02 -3.62
N SER A 126 -16.07 -30.21 -2.62
CA SER A 126 -14.87 -29.39 -2.57
C SER A 126 -13.66 -30.31 -2.36
N THR A 127 -12.93 -30.58 -3.43
CA THR A 127 -11.54 -31.00 -3.31
C THR A 127 -10.77 -29.87 -2.64
N SER A 128 -10.27 -30.16 -1.45
CA SER A 128 -9.37 -29.35 -0.63
C SER A 128 -8.35 -28.57 -1.46
N LYS A 129 -8.54 -27.26 -1.58
CA LYS A 129 -7.50 -26.32 -2.02
C LYS A 129 -6.66 -25.94 -0.80
N ASP A 130 -5.37 -26.21 -0.91
CA ASP A 130 -4.23 -25.70 -0.14
C ASP A 130 -4.53 -24.55 0.83
N THR A 131 -4.78 -24.90 2.10
CA THR A 131 -4.93 -23.97 3.22
C THR A 131 -3.61 -23.47 3.83
N GLU A 132 -2.45 -23.76 3.22
CA GLU A 132 -1.15 -23.47 3.84
C GLU A 132 -0.59 -22.06 3.58
N ASN A 133 -1.24 -21.21 2.76
CA ASN A 133 -0.76 -19.84 2.48
C ASN A 133 -1.48 -18.72 3.24
N THR A 134 -2.43 -19.03 4.14
CA THR A 134 -3.34 -18.02 4.71
C THR A 134 -2.97 -17.53 6.13
N GLU A 135 -2.04 -18.16 6.84
CA GLU A 135 -1.70 -17.84 8.26
C GLU A 135 -0.84 -16.57 8.49
N GLY A 136 -0.74 -15.70 7.48
CA GLY A 136 0.01 -14.43 7.58
C GLY A 136 -0.82 -13.18 7.30
N ASP A 137 -2.10 -13.33 6.95
CA ASP A 137 -2.93 -12.20 6.51
C ASP A 137 -3.60 -11.46 7.69
N GLU A 138 -3.78 -12.12 8.82
CA GLU A 138 -4.51 -11.57 9.97
C GLU A 138 -3.83 -10.34 10.59
N ILE A 139 -2.49 -10.32 10.63
CA ILE A 139 -1.70 -9.18 11.12
C ILE A 139 -1.89 -7.96 10.20
N THR A 140 -1.97 -8.21 8.89
CA THR A 140 -2.21 -7.17 7.88
C THR A 140 -3.60 -6.59 8.04
N VAL A 141 -4.59 -7.45 8.25
CA VAL A 141 -5.97 -6.99 8.49
C VAL A 141 -6.06 -6.12 9.74
N LEU A 142 -5.41 -6.49 10.85
CA LEU A 142 -5.43 -5.68 12.09
C LEU A 142 -4.83 -4.28 11.89
N GLU A 143 -3.72 -4.16 11.16
CA GLU A 143 -3.13 -2.85 10.83
C GLU A 143 -3.99 -2.05 9.86
N PHE A 144 -4.57 -2.70 8.84
CA PHE A 144 -5.52 -2.08 7.92
C PHE A 144 -6.71 -1.48 8.69
N LEU A 145 -7.27 -2.22 9.65
CA LEU A 145 -8.36 -1.75 10.49
C LEU A 145 -7.95 -0.49 11.26
N ALA A 146 -6.74 -0.45 11.83
CA ALA A 146 -6.22 0.75 12.47
C ALA A 146 -6.07 1.94 11.49
N TRP A 147 -5.75 1.68 10.22
CA TRP A 147 -5.61 2.69 9.17
C TRP A 147 -6.93 3.09 8.50
N GLY A 148 -8.04 2.45 8.86
CA GLY A 148 -9.36 2.66 8.24
C GLY A 148 -9.53 1.97 6.89
N ARG A 149 -8.77 0.93 6.62
CA ARG A 149 -8.85 0.13 5.39
C ARG A 149 -9.39 -1.26 5.73
N LYS A 150 -10.05 -1.93 4.77
CA LYS A 150 -10.44 -3.35 4.88
C LYS A 150 -9.81 -4.14 3.74
N LYS A 151 -9.19 -5.29 4.03
CA LYS A 151 -8.77 -6.27 3.02
C LYS A 151 -9.89 -7.29 2.88
N ASN A 152 -10.61 -7.27 1.75
CA ASN A 152 -11.65 -8.26 1.46
C ASN A 152 -10.98 -9.56 0.97
N ALA A 153 -10.51 -10.39 1.90
CA ALA A 153 -9.94 -11.70 1.59
C ALA A 153 -10.98 -12.66 0.97
N ASP A 154 -12.26 -12.43 1.25
CA ASP A 154 -13.37 -13.32 0.90
C ASP A 154 -14.26 -12.76 -0.22
N PHE A 155 -13.72 -11.97 -1.18
CA PHE A 155 -14.53 -11.48 -2.32
C PHE A 155 -15.25 -12.62 -3.05
N GLY A 156 -14.64 -13.81 -3.13
CA GLY A 156 -15.29 -14.99 -3.72
C GLY A 156 -16.46 -15.57 -2.92
N ASP A 157 -16.53 -15.30 -1.62
CA ASP A 157 -17.52 -15.85 -0.68
C ASP A 157 -18.45 -14.76 -0.09
N SER A 158 -18.32 -13.51 -0.55
CA SER A 158 -19.15 -12.40 -0.08
C SER A 158 -20.59 -12.54 -0.58
N PRO A 159 -21.60 -12.55 0.32
CA PRO A 159 -23.01 -12.54 -0.09
C PRO A 159 -23.42 -11.24 -0.79
N GLU A 160 -22.59 -10.19 -0.73
CA GLU A 160 -22.84 -8.92 -1.43
C GLU A 160 -22.74 -9.05 -2.95
N ASP A 161 -21.95 -10.00 -3.48
CA ASP A 161 -21.91 -10.30 -4.92
C ASP A 161 -23.13 -11.10 -5.40
N ALA A 162 -23.96 -11.62 -4.48
CA ALA A 162 -25.32 -12.09 -4.76
C ALA A 162 -26.33 -10.92 -4.86
N ASN A 163 -26.00 -9.72 -4.35
CA ASN A 163 -26.74 -8.48 -4.58
C ASN A 163 -26.18 -7.75 -5.81
N GLY A 164 -26.14 -8.47 -6.93
CA GLY A 164 -25.64 -7.97 -8.20
C GLY A 164 -26.45 -6.79 -8.79
N PRO A 165 -26.10 -6.34 -10.01
CA PRO A 165 -26.68 -5.16 -10.69
C PRO A 165 -28.16 -5.32 -11.13
N ARG A 166 -28.93 -6.21 -10.52
CA ARG A 166 -30.31 -6.57 -10.89
C ARG A 166 -31.41 -5.86 -10.09
N LYS A 167 -31.05 -4.99 -9.15
CA LYS A 167 -31.99 -4.00 -8.60
C LYS A 167 -31.56 -2.61 -9.02
N GLN A 168 -32.17 -2.17 -10.11
CA GLN A 168 -32.10 -0.80 -10.59
C GLN A 168 -32.89 0.07 -9.60
N SER A 169 -32.22 0.70 -8.63
CA SER A 169 -32.72 1.95 -8.05
C SER A 169 -32.25 3.09 -8.94
N VAL A 170 -32.72 3.08 -10.18
CA VAL A 170 -32.62 4.24 -11.05
C VAL A 170 -34.01 4.45 -11.60
N GLY A 171 -34.73 5.42 -11.03
CA GLY A 171 -35.75 6.14 -11.77
C GLY A 171 -35.05 6.85 -12.92
N LEU A 172 -34.89 6.15 -14.04
CA LEU A 172 -34.57 6.76 -15.32
C LEU A 172 -35.89 7.24 -15.90
N ASP A 173 -36.25 8.48 -15.59
CA ASP A 173 -37.00 9.25 -16.55
C ASP A 173 -36.02 9.80 -17.58
N SER A 174 -36.10 9.16 -18.74
CA SER A 174 -35.54 9.59 -20.00
C SER A 174 -36.04 10.98 -20.34
N SER A 175 -35.16 11.97 -20.36
CA SER A 175 -35.16 12.95 -21.44
C SER A 175 -33.76 13.50 -21.72
N SER A 176 -33.49 13.57 -23.01
CA SER A 176 -32.29 13.95 -23.72
C SER A 176 -31.89 15.42 -23.58
N ILE A 177 -30.57 15.65 -23.56
CA ILE A 177 -29.82 16.78 -24.15
C ILE A 177 -30.22 18.20 -23.68
N THR A 178 -29.40 18.76 -22.79
CA THR A 178 -28.78 20.11 -22.90
C THR A 178 -27.63 20.20 -21.90
N THR A 179 -26.42 19.85 -22.34
CA THR A 179 -25.19 20.05 -21.56
C THR A 179 -24.70 21.47 -21.84
N ASP A 180 -25.06 22.43 -20.98
CA ASP A 180 -24.21 23.60 -20.69
C ASP A 180 -24.73 24.50 -19.55
N PHE A 181 -26.03 24.50 -19.23
CA PHE A 181 -26.57 25.43 -18.21
C PHE A 181 -26.32 25.00 -16.75
N MET A 182 -26.31 23.69 -16.46
CA MET A 182 -26.09 23.17 -15.09
C MET A 182 -24.61 23.15 -14.68
N SER A 183 -23.67 23.09 -15.62
CA SER A 183 -22.23 22.98 -15.32
C SER A 183 -21.62 24.31 -14.85
N ALA A 184 -22.04 25.44 -15.45
CA ALA A 184 -21.54 26.75 -15.08
C ALA A 184 -21.95 27.16 -13.65
N ASN A 185 -23.20 26.89 -13.27
CA ASN A 185 -23.70 27.18 -11.92
C ASN A 185 -22.98 26.36 -10.84
N ILE A 186 -22.75 25.06 -11.09
CA ILE A 186 -21.98 24.21 -10.17
C ILE A 186 -20.53 24.70 -10.05
N ARG A 187 -19.91 25.09 -11.17
CA ARG A 187 -18.53 25.62 -11.16
C ARG A 187 -18.41 26.91 -10.35
N ASN A 188 -19.37 27.84 -10.49
CA ASN A 188 -19.37 29.07 -9.72
C ASN A 188 -19.54 28.79 -8.22
N VAL A 189 -20.47 27.92 -7.83
CA VAL A 189 -20.65 27.52 -6.41
C VAL A 189 -19.38 26.88 -5.84
N GLN A 190 -18.70 26.04 -6.62
CA GLN A 190 -17.43 25.45 -6.21
C GLN A 190 -16.33 26.52 -6.06
N LEU A 191 -16.26 27.50 -6.96
CA LEU A 191 -15.31 28.62 -6.83
C LEU A 191 -15.60 29.48 -5.61
N ASP A 192 -16.88 29.78 -5.33
CA ASP A 192 -17.28 30.55 -4.14
C ASP A 192 -16.90 29.81 -2.85
N MET A 193 -17.06 28.48 -2.83
CA MET A 193 -16.59 27.64 -1.73
C MET A 193 -15.06 27.68 -1.59
N LEU A 194 -14.31 27.55 -2.69
CA LEU A 194 -12.84 27.61 -2.65
C LEU A 194 -12.35 28.97 -2.17
N GLU A 195 -12.99 30.06 -2.60
CA GLU A 195 -12.69 31.42 -2.16
C GLU A 195 -12.94 31.59 -0.66
N ALA A 196 -14.08 31.12 -0.16
CA ALA A 196 -14.41 31.15 1.26
C ALA A 196 -13.46 30.29 2.13
N LEU A 197 -12.83 29.28 1.56
CA LEU A 197 -11.88 28.40 2.26
C LEU A 197 -10.44 28.92 2.24
N LEU A 198 -10.09 29.91 1.42
CA LEU A 198 -8.78 30.55 1.47
C LEU A 198 -8.68 31.45 2.71
N PRO A 199 -7.75 31.19 3.64
CA PRO A 199 -7.57 32.07 4.78
C PRO A 199 -6.88 33.37 4.33
N ALA A 200 -6.82 34.35 5.24
CA ALA A 200 -6.08 35.59 5.00
C ALA A 200 -4.65 35.31 4.51
N SER A 201 -4.14 36.18 3.63
CA SER A 201 -2.83 36.01 2.98
C SER A 201 -1.68 35.78 3.97
N GLU A 202 -1.73 36.40 5.15
CA GLU A 202 -0.76 36.19 6.21
C GLU A 202 -0.78 34.76 6.77
N HIS A 203 -1.96 34.17 6.98
CA HIS A 203 -2.06 32.76 7.37
C HIS A 203 -1.58 31.82 6.26
N ILE A 204 -1.85 32.15 5.00
CA ILE A 204 -1.34 31.36 3.86
C ILE A 204 0.18 31.34 3.88
N LYS A 205 0.83 32.50 3.97
CA LYS A 205 2.30 32.61 4.03
C LYS A 205 2.86 31.84 5.22
N GLN A 206 2.26 32.00 6.40
CA GLN A 206 2.70 31.35 7.63
C GLN A 206 2.61 29.81 7.55
N LEU A 207 1.52 29.28 6.99
CA LEU A 207 1.33 27.84 6.80
C LEU A 207 2.30 27.29 5.76
N VAL A 208 2.48 27.98 4.62
CA VAL A 208 3.44 27.58 3.58
C VAL A 208 4.89 27.61 4.10
N GLU A 209 5.26 28.62 4.88
CA GLU A 209 6.58 28.71 5.52
C GLU A 209 6.80 27.56 6.50
N TYR A 210 5.80 27.27 7.36
CA TYR A 210 5.85 26.11 8.25
C TYR A 210 6.02 24.81 7.45
N HIS A 211 5.27 24.61 6.37
CA HIS A 211 5.38 23.41 5.55
C HIS A 211 6.79 23.24 4.96
N ASN A 212 7.32 24.31 4.36
CA ASN A 212 8.65 24.31 3.75
C ASN A 212 9.73 23.96 4.79
N LYS A 213 9.62 24.52 6.01
CA LYS A 213 10.61 24.32 7.08
C LYS A 213 10.48 22.99 7.80
N CYS A 214 9.25 22.52 8.02
CA CYS A 214 8.96 21.44 8.97
C CYS A 214 8.46 20.15 8.33
N LEU A 215 7.98 20.18 7.08
CA LEU A 215 7.34 19.02 6.43
C LEU A 215 7.94 18.67 5.06
N LEU A 216 8.44 19.64 4.30
CA LEU A 216 8.90 19.40 2.93
C LEU A 216 10.07 18.41 2.86
N TRP A 217 11.02 18.45 3.80
CA TRP A 217 12.11 17.48 3.91
C TRP A 217 11.63 16.01 3.98
N TYR A 218 10.43 15.77 4.49
CA TYR A 218 9.89 14.42 4.73
C TYR A 218 9.28 13.79 3.46
N HIS A 219 8.70 14.59 2.57
CA HIS A 219 8.02 14.10 1.36
C HIS A 219 8.64 14.62 0.04
N GLY A 220 9.34 15.74 0.06
CA GLY A 220 10.12 16.29 -1.07
C GLY A 220 9.32 16.60 -2.34
N SER A 221 7.98 16.59 -2.28
CA SER A 221 7.12 16.53 -3.48
C SER A 221 7.21 17.74 -4.39
N TYR A 222 7.69 18.89 -3.94
CA TYR A 222 7.74 20.12 -4.73
C TYR A 222 8.98 20.93 -4.38
N SER A 223 9.24 22.01 -5.14
CA SER A 223 10.30 22.95 -4.81
C SER A 223 9.76 24.15 -4.02
N SER A 224 10.35 24.43 -2.86
CA SER A 224 9.96 25.57 -2.01
C SER A 224 10.13 26.89 -2.75
N LYS A 225 11.22 27.06 -3.50
CA LYS A 225 11.48 28.26 -4.31
C LYS A 225 10.39 28.48 -5.37
N THR A 226 10.07 27.45 -6.15
CA THR A 226 9.00 27.55 -7.17
C THR A 226 7.64 27.83 -6.54
N MET A 227 7.31 27.16 -5.43
CA MET A 227 6.04 27.41 -4.73
C MET A 227 5.94 28.86 -4.22
N ASN A 228 7.03 29.40 -3.68
CA ASN A 228 7.06 30.78 -3.18
C ASN A 228 6.95 31.81 -4.32
N ASP A 229 7.59 31.56 -5.48
CA ASP A 229 7.47 32.40 -6.67
C ASP A 229 6.03 32.38 -7.22
N ASP A 230 5.43 31.20 -7.32
CA ASP A 230 4.04 31.03 -7.77
C ASP A 230 3.07 31.71 -6.77
N LEU A 231 3.33 31.59 -5.46
CA LEU A 231 2.51 32.23 -4.42
C LEU A 231 2.62 33.76 -4.46
N HIS A 232 3.80 34.30 -4.73
CA HIS A 232 3.99 35.73 -4.95
C HIS A 232 3.17 36.21 -6.16
N THR A 233 3.24 35.48 -7.27
CA THR A 233 2.46 35.76 -8.49
C THR A 233 0.95 35.73 -8.20
N PHE A 234 0.48 34.71 -7.47
CA PHE A 234 -0.93 34.59 -7.08
C PHE A 234 -1.44 35.82 -6.32
N PHE A 235 -0.66 36.37 -5.38
CA PHE A 235 -1.10 37.55 -4.64
C PHE A 235 -0.93 38.87 -5.40
N THR A 236 0.11 38.99 -6.23
CA THR A 236 0.46 40.27 -6.87
C THR A 236 -0.21 40.47 -8.22
N GLU A 237 -0.30 39.41 -9.03
CA GLU A 237 -0.88 39.46 -10.38
C GLU A 237 -2.34 39.00 -10.35
N TYR A 238 -2.67 37.97 -9.56
CA TYR A 238 -4.03 37.40 -9.53
C TYR A 238 -4.89 37.90 -8.36
N SER A 239 -4.40 38.87 -7.59
CA SER A 239 -5.08 39.45 -6.42
C SER A 239 -5.55 38.43 -5.38
N GLY A 240 -4.91 37.25 -5.33
CA GLY A 240 -5.29 36.15 -4.46
C GLY A 240 -6.64 35.49 -4.80
N SER A 241 -7.18 35.72 -6.01
CA SER A 241 -8.51 35.23 -6.37
C SER A 241 -8.45 33.85 -7.05
N PRO A 242 -9.22 32.84 -6.57
CA PRO A 242 -9.35 31.57 -7.26
C PRO A 242 -10.15 31.68 -8.58
N ARG A 243 -10.78 32.83 -8.85
CA ARG A 243 -11.57 33.12 -10.05
C ARG A 243 -10.74 33.69 -11.20
N HIS A 244 -9.47 34.00 -10.99
CA HIS A 244 -8.61 34.54 -12.04
C HIS A 244 -8.52 33.54 -13.21
N GLU A 245 -8.72 34.03 -14.44
CA GLU A 245 -8.88 33.18 -15.64
C GLU A 245 -7.63 32.33 -15.92
N ASP A 246 -6.45 32.91 -15.68
CA ASP A 246 -5.16 32.24 -15.89
C ASP A 246 -4.71 31.33 -14.73
N LEU A 247 -5.50 31.24 -13.65
CA LEU A 247 -5.10 30.43 -12.50
C LEU A 247 -5.21 28.94 -12.81
N ASN A 248 -4.10 28.21 -12.63
CA ASN A 248 -4.11 26.76 -12.70
C ASN A 248 -4.74 26.16 -11.44
N LEU A 249 -5.96 25.63 -11.55
CA LEU A 249 -6.65 24.98 -10.42
C LEU A 249 -5.89 23.75 -9.86
N GLN A 250 -5.00 23.10 -10.62
CA GLN A 250 -4.14 22.04 -10.06
C GLN A 250 -3.04 22.61 -9.16
N TRP A 251 -2.56 23.83 -9.43
CA TRP A 251 -1.68 24.55 -8.50
C TRP A 251 -2.43 24.98 -7.24
N LEU A 252 -3.67 25.47 -7.39
CA LEU A 252 -4.52 25.78 -6.23
C LEU A 252 -4.79 24.52 -5.38
N ALA A 253 -4.92 23.35 -6.02
CA ALA A 253 -4.98 22.07 -5.32
C ALA A 253 -3.69 21.81 -4.50
N LEU A 254 -2.51 22.08 -5.05
CA LEU A 254 -1.25 21.97 -4.31
C LEU A 254 -1.22 22.94 -3.12
N LEU A 255 -1.68 24.18 -3.29
CA LEU A 255 -1.78 25.14 -2.20
C LEU A 255 -2.68 24.60 -1.06
N PHE A 256 -3.90 24.15 -1.36
CA PHE A 256 -4.78 23.55 -0.35
C PHE A 256 -4.20 22.30 0.29
N ALA A 257 -3.44 21.48 -0.47
CA ALA A 257 -2.75 20.32 0.09
C ALA A 257 -1.70 20.76 1.13
N ILE A 258 -0.94 21.81 0.86
CA ILE A 258 0.04 22.39 1.77
C ILE A 258 -0.65 22.97 3.02
N LEU A 259 -1.75 23.71 2.86
CA LEU A 259 -2.52 24.24 3.99
C LEU A 259 -3.07 23.12 4.88
N CYS A 260 -3.71 22.12 4.27
CA CYS A 260 -4.23 20.91 4.92
C CYS A 260 -3.14 20.22 5.74
N CYS A 261 -1.98 19.96 5.13
CA CYS A 261 -0.88 19.28 5.79
C CYS A 261 -0.28 20.11 6.94
N SER A 262 -0.10 21.40 6.73
CA SER A 262 0.49 22.31 7.73
C SER A 262 -0.34 22.37 9.00
N ILE A 263 -1.67 22.52 8.88
CA ILE A 263 -2.55 22.59 10.05
C ILE A 263 -2.76 21.22 10.70
N THR A 264 -2.76 20.14 9.90
CA THR A 264 -2.91 18.78 10.42
C THR A 264 -1.67 18.33 11.20
N CYS A 265 -0.47 18.65 10.71
CA CYS A 265 0.80 18.16 11.25
C CYS A 265 1.49 19.12 12.22
N SER A 266 1.00 20.34 12.42
CA SER A 266 1.56 21.25 13.44
C SER A 266 1.14 20.87 14.86
N SER A 267 1.95 21.25 15.86
CA SER A 267 1.57 20.99 17.25
C SER A 267 0.37 21.87 17.66
N PRO A 268 -0.45 21.46 18.65
CA PRO A 268 -1.55 22.29 19.12
C PRO A 268 -1.09 23.68 19.59
N ARG A 269 0.12 23.79 20.13
CA ARG A 269 0.72 25.06 20.54
C ARG A 269 1.01 25.95 19.32
N THR A 270 1.58 25.38 18.27
CA THR A 270 1.84 26.08 17.02
C THR A 270 0.54 26.58 16.36
N CYS A 271 -0.50 25.74 16.26
CA CYS A 271 -1.80 26.18 15.72
C CYS A 271 -2.39 27.35 16.52
N ARG A 272 -2.36 27.27 17.86
CA ARG A 272 -2.83 28.37 18.73
C ARG A 272 -2.05 29.66 18.54
N SER A 273 -0.74 29.57 18.27
CA SER A 273 0.08 30.74 17.99
C SER A 273 -0.27 31.43 16.66
N TRP A 274 -0.94 30.71 15.76
CA TRP A 274 -1.49 31.23 14.50
C TRP A 274 -2.95 31.68 14.64
N GLY A 275 -3.53 31.62 15.84
CA GLY A 275 -4.91 32.01 16.09
C GLY A 275 -5.96 30.94 15.78
N PHE A 276 -5.57 29.72 15.38
CA PHE A 276 -6.53 28.63 15.15
C PHE A 276 -6.89 27.91 16.45
N SER A 277 -8.18 27.79 16.73
CA SER A 277 -8.71 26.91 17.77
C SER A 277 -8.57 25.43 17.39
N ASN A 278 -8.71 24.53 18.38
CA ASN A 278 -8.70 23.09 18.12
C ASN A 278 -9.89 22.64 17.24
N ALA A 279 -11.05 23.28 17.38
CA ALA A 279 -12.24 22.98 16.57
C ALA A 279 -12.04 23.40 15.11
N GLU A 280 -11.51 24.60 14.88
CA GLU A 280 -11.18 25.08 13.53
C GLU A 280 -10.12 24.22 12.88
N ARG A 281 -9.06 23.85 13.61
CA ARG A 281 -8.05 22.91 13.12
C ARG A 281 -8.68 21.64 12.56
N ASN A 282 -9.59 21.02 13.30
CA ASN A 282 -10.23 19.78 12.89
C ASN A 282 -11.12 19.98 11.65
N SER A 283 -11.92 21.05 11.63
CA SER A 283 -12.81 21.37 10.51
C SER A 283 -12.03 21.73 9.24
N LEU A 284 -11.05 22.63 9.35
CA LEU A 284 -10.26 23.13 8.22
C LEU A 284 -9.36 22.04 7.64
N SER A 285 -8.81 21.15 8.45
CA SER A 285 -7.99 20.04 7.94
C SER A 285 -8.77 19.19 6.93
N LEU A 286 -10.03 18.86 7.24
CA LEU A 286 -10.89 18.08 6.35
C LEU A 286 -11.37 18.92 5.15
N LYS A 287 -11.84 20.15 5.39
CA LYS A 287 -12.29 21.04 4.32
C LYS A 287 -11.19 21.35 3.29
N TRP A 288 -9.95 21.55 3.72
CA TRP A 288 -8.82 21.78 2.81
C TRP A 288 -8.38 20.51 2.07
N TYR A 289 -8.55 19.33 2.67
CA TYR A 289 -8.41 18.08 1.93
C TYR A 289 -9.46 18.00 0.80
N GLU A 290 -10.72 18.27 1.11
CA GLU A 290 -11.82 18.27 0.14
C GLU A 290 -11.67 19.36 -0.94
N ALA A 291 -11.19 20.54 -0.55
CA ALA A 291 -10.85 21.63 -1.48
C ALA A 291 -9.75 21.21 -2.47
N THR A 292 -8.73 20.47 -1.99
CA THR A 292 -7.70 19.91 -2.86
C THR A 292 -8.31 18.99 -3.92
N VAL A 293 -9.15 18.04 -3.51
CA VAL A 293 -9.81 17.09 -4.42
C VAL A 293 -10.78 17.82 -5.37
N THR A 294 -11.49 18.84 -4.88
CA THR A 294 -12.39 19.67 -5.68
C THR A 294 -11.62 20.40 -6.78
N CYS A 295 -10.50 21.04 -6.44
CA CYS A 295 -9.63 21.71 -7.40
C CYS A 295 -9.10 20.75 -8.48
N LEU A 296 -8.67 19.54 -8.08
CA LEU A 296 -8.23 18.51 -9.04
C LEU A 296 -9.33 18.10 -10.01
N ASN A 297 -10.54 17.84 -9.50
CA ASN A 297 -11.68 17.45 -10.32
C ASN A 297 -12.16 18.56 -11.25
N MET A 298 -12.26 19.80 -10.75
CA MET A 298 -12.58 20.98 -11.57
C MET A 298 -11.55 21.20 -12.69
N ALA A 299 -10.28 20.87 -12.43
CA ALA A 299 -9.21 20.93 -13.42
C ALA A 299 -9.15 19.71 -14.36
N ARG A 300 -10.07 18.74 -14.19
CA ARG A 300 -10.10 17.46 -14.93
C ARG A 300 -8.75 16.75 -14.93
N TYR A 301 -8.10 16.65 -13.76
CA TYR A 301 -6.71 16.17 -13.63
C TYR A 301 -6.44 14.77 -14.22
N ILE A 302 -7.46 13.93 -14.40
CA ILE A 302 -7.35 12.61 -15.04
C ILE A 302 -7.12 12.76 -16.56
N GLU A 303 -7.66 13.82 -17.16
CA GLU A 303 -7.55 14.14 -18.60
C GLU A 303 -6.42 15.15 -18.85
N VAL A 304 -6.33 16.20 -18.04
CA VAL A 304 -5.37 17.30 -18.18
C VAL A 304 -4.24 17.10 -17.19
N HIS A 305 -3.14 16.51 -17.67
CA HIS A 305 -2.02 16.16 -16.80
C HIS A 305 -1.13 17.38 -16.51
N SER A 306 -0.85 17.62 -15.24
CA SER A 306 0.14 18.60 -14.78
C SER A 306 0.96 18.01 -13.65
N ILE A 307 2.20 18.48 -13.49
CA ILE A 307 3.00 18.11 -12.32
C ILE A 307 2.31 18.54 -11.02
N TYR A 308 1.55 19.63 -11.02
CA TYR A 308 0.87 20.12 -9.82
C TYR A 308 -0.14 19.11 -9.24
N SER A 309 -0.88 18.36 -10.07
CA SER A 309 -1.76 17.31 -9.52
C SER A 309 -0.97 16.18 -8.86
N VAL A 310 0.15 15.78 -9.46
CA VAL A 310 1.07 14.79 -8.88
C VAL A 310 1.63 15.29 -7.53
N GLN A 311 2.03 16.56 -7.46
CA GLN A 311 2.57 17.18 -6.25
C GLN A 311 1.52 17.34 -5.16
N ALA A 312 0.30 17.78 -5.51
CA ALA A 312 -0.80 17.94 -4.57
C ALA A 312 -1.17 16.60 -3.93
N ILE A 313 -1.39 15.56 -4.75
CA ILE A 313 -1.71 14.21 -4.28
C ILE A 313 -0.58 13.64 -3.42
N SER A 314 0.67 13.76 -3.86
CA SER A 314 1.82 13.23 -3.11
C SER A 314 1.96 13.91 -1.75
N THR A 315 1.75 15.23 -1.69
CA THR A 315 1.79 16.04 -0.47
C THR A 315 0.69 15.67 0.52
N LEU A 316 -0.56 15.48 0.06
CA LEU A 316 -1.70 15.10 0.91
C LEU A 316 -1.49 13.83 1.74
N THR A 317 -0.59 12.94 1.32
CA THR A 317 -0.36 11.66 2.02
C THR A 317 -0.07 11.83 3.51
N ILE A 318 0.60 12.92 3.92
CA ILE A 318 1.00 13.10 5.32
C ILE A 318 -0.17 13.46 6.25
N SER A 319 -1.22 14.11 5.73
CA SER A 319 -2.44 14.41 6.48
C SER A 319 -3.54 13.37 6.27
N ALA A 320 -3.65 12.80 5.06
CA ALA A 320 -4.74 11.89 4.69
C ALA A 320 -4.92 10.72 5.67
N HIS A 321 -3.80 10.13 6.12
CA HIS A 321 -3.83 9.04 7.08
C HIS A 321 -4.34 9.49 8.47
N ILE A 322 -3.92 10.66 8.95
CA ILE A 322 -4.39 11.25 10.20
C ILE A 322 -5.90 11.53 10.13
N LEU A 323 -6.37 12.03 8.99
CA LEU A 323 -7.78 12.33 8.73
C LEU A 323 -8.65 11.09 8.49
N GLY A 324 -8.06 9.90 8.40
CA GLY A 324 -8.78 8.66 8.14
C GLY A 324 -9.20 8.46 6.68
N LEU A 325 -8.58 9.19 5.75
CA LEU A 325 -8.85 9.16 4.31
C LEU A 325 -7.88 8.24 3.54
N SER A 326 -7.27 7.29 4.25
CA SER A 326 -6.27 6.35 3.71
C SER A 326 -6.72 5.62 2.44
N ASN A 327 -8.01 5.24 2.34
CA ASN A 327 -8.54 4.52 1.17
C ASN A 327 -8.57 5.41 -0.07
N SER A 328 -9.16 6.60 0.03
CA SER A 328 -9.21 7.58 -1.06
C SER A 328 -7.80 7.99 -1.48
N GLN A 329 -6.91 8.21 -0.52
CA GLN A 329 -5.53 8.58 -0.79
C GLN A 329 -4.76 7.51 -1.57
N SER A 330 -4.96 6.21 -1.32
CA SER A 330 -4.31 5.16 -2.13
C SER A 330 -4.75 5.18 -3.60
N VAL A 331 -6.01 5.48 -3.87
CA VAL A 331 -6.52 5.60 -5.24
C VAL A 331 -5.94 6.83 -5.91
N LEU A 332 -5.93 7.98 -5.22
CA LEU A 332 -5.31 9.21 -5.72
C LEU A 332 -3.82 8.99 -6.04
N LEU A 333 -3.06 8.33 -5.15
CA LEU A 333 -1.64 8.01 -5.38
C LEU A 333 -1.44 7.13 -6.62
N SER A 334 -2.31 6.16 -6.85
CA SER A 334 -2.27 5.32 -8.05
C SER A 334 -2.51 6.16 -9.32
N SER A 335 -3.50 7.06 -9.28
CA SER A 335 -3.74 8.02 -10.37
C SER A 335 -2.55 8.95 -10.59
N ALA A 336 -1.95 9.49 -9.53
CA ALA A 336 -0.76 10.34 -9.59
C ALA A 336 0.45 9.59 -10.18
N GLY A 337 0.65 8.32 -9.82
CA GLY A 337 1.65 7.45 -10.42
C GLY A 337 1.46 7.29 -11.93
N ARG A 338 0.20 7.10 -12.36
CA ARG A 338 -0.14 7.01 -13.78
C ARG A 338 0.07 8.33 -14.52
N ILE A 339 -0.34 9.45 -13.93
CA ILE A 339 -0.14 10.80 -14.48
C ILE A 339 1.35 11.12 -14.59
N ALA A 340 2.15 10.79 -13.58
CA ALA A 340 3.61 10.96 -13.60
C ALA A 340 4.27 10.15 -14.74
N GLN A 341 3.77 8.95 -15.03
CA GLN A 341 4.22 8.19 -16.20
C GLN A 341 3.85 8.91 -17.51
N SER A 342 2.62 9.40 -17.64
CA SER A 342 2.16 10.15 -18.83
C SER A 342 2.96 11.44 -19.06
N LEU A 343 3.35 12.13 -17.99
CA LEU A 343 4.21 13.32 -18.02
C LEU A 343 5.70 12.99 -18.29
N GLY A 344 6.07 11.71 -18.36
CA GLY A 344 7.46 11.30 -18.59
C GLY A 344 8.38 11.43 -17.38
N LEU A 345 7.85 11.56 -16.15
CA LEU A 345 8.68 11.73 -14.94
C LEU A 345 9.54 10.51 -14.61
N HIS A 346 9.17 9.35 -15.17
CA HIS A 346 9.93 8.10 -15.14
C HIS A 346 11.10 8.07 -16.17
N ARG A 347 11.32 9.14 -16.94
CA ARG A 347 12.37 9.19 -17.99
C ARG A 347 13.41 10.28 -17.74
N LEU A 348 13.68 10.61 -16.48
CA LEU A 348 14.57 11.71 -16.07
C LEU A 348 15.97 11.20 -15.68
N GLY A 349 16.67 10.60 -16.65
CA GLY A 349 18.04 10.07 -16.51
C GLY A 349 19.10 11.13 -16.15
N SER A 350 20.38 10.76 -16.01
CA SER A 350 21.45 11.71 -15.65
C SER A 350 21.58 12.87 -16.63
N GLU A 351 22.16 14.00 -16.18
CA GLU A 351 22.47 15.10 -17.09
C GLU A 351 23.47 14.63 -18.16
N THR A 352 23.21 14.93 -19.42
CA THR A 352 24.19 14.73 -20.50
C THR A 352 25.16 15.90 -20.51
N GLU A 353 26.47 15.64 -20.57
CA GLU A 353 27.55 16.64 -20.56
C GLU A 353 27.38 17.77 -21.59
N SER A 354 26.56 17.58 -22.63
CA SER A 354 26.30 18.55 -23.70
C SER A 354 25.19 19.58 -23.43
N ALA A 355 24.46 19.53 -22.31
CA ALA A 355 23.38 20.48 -22.02
C ALA A 355 23.77 21.45 -20.90
N SER A 356 24.02 22.73 -21.23
CA SER A 356 24.07 23.81 -20.25
C SER A 356 22.66 24.10 -19.73
N SER A 357 22.17 23.29 -18.80
CA SER A 357 20.86 23.49 -18.18
C SER A 357 20.88 24.76 -17.32
N THR A 358 19.91 25.65 -17.49
CA THR A 358 19.75 26.80 -16.57
C THR A 358 19.40 26.32 -15.17
N ARG A 359 19.65 27.14 -14.15
CA ARG A 359 19.29 26.80 -12.75
C ARG A 359 17.80 26.46 -12.62
N ASP A 360 16.93 27.15 -13.35
CA ASP A 360 15.47 26.91 -13.30
C ASP A 360 15.07 25.62 -14.02
N GLN A 361 15.74 25.28 -15.13
CA GLN A 361 15.55 23.98 -15.79
C GLN A 361 15.98 22.83 -14.87
N LEU A 362 17.11 22.98 -14.18
CA LEU A 362 17.58 22.02 -13.18
C LEU A 362 16.57 21.89 -12.03
N ARG A 363 16.08 23.01 -11.48
CA ARG A 363 15.07 23.00 -10.40
C ARG A 363 13.78 22.31 -10.81
N LYS A 364 13.28 22.57 -12.02
CA LYS A 364 12.09 21.90 -12.56
C LYS A 364 12.32 20.39 -12.70
N ARG A 365 13.48 19.98 -13.20
CA ARG A 365 13.87 18.57 -13.36
C ARG A 365 14.02 17.87 -12.02
N GLU A 366 14.66 18.50 -11.04
CA GLU A 366 14.80 17.97 -9.68
C GLU A 366 13.44 17.85 -8.97
N SER A 367 12.57 18.86 -9.09
CA SER A 367 11.21 18.78 -8.55
C SER A 367 10.44 17.57 -9.09
N ALA A 368 10.61 17.29 -10.39
CA ALA A 368 10.01 16.13 -11.03
C ALA A 368 10.64 14.80 -10.58
N ARG A 369 11.97 14.73 -10.40
CA ARG A 369 12.64 13.55 -9.84
C ARG A 369 12.17 13.26 -8.41
N ARG A 370 12.07 14.30 -7.57
CA ARG A 370 11.69 14.15 -6.16
C ARG A 370 10.26 13.67 -6.01
N VAL A 371 9.30 14.27 -6.72
CA VAL A 371 7.89 13.81 -6.65
C VAL A 371 7.74 12.40 -7.20
N PHE A 372 8.46 12.05 -8.27
CA PHE A 372 8.43 10.69 -8.82
C PHE A 372 8.98 9.64 -7.84
N ILE A 373 10.10 9.96 -7.17
CA ILE A 373 10.67 9.07 -6.15
C ILE A 373 9.79 9.00 -4.91
N GLN A 374 9.13 10.09 -4.52
CA GLN A 374 8.13 10.06 -3.47
C GLN A 374 6.97 9.12 -3.81
N LEU A 375 6.47 9.11 -5.05
CA LEU A 375 5.47 8.15 -5.51
C LEU A 375 5.99 6.70 -5.45
N CYS A 376 7.23 6.45 -5.86
CA CYS A 376 7.87 5.12 -5.75
C CYS A 376 7.92 4.66 -4.29
N ILE A 377 8.31 5.55 -3.37
CA ILE A 377 8.33 5.26 -1.94
C ILE A 377 6.93 4.85 -1.44
N GLN A 378 5.88 5.59 -1.82
CA GLN A 378 4.51 5.28 -1.39
C GLN A 378 4.03 3.94 -1.98
N ASP A 379 4.22 3.72 -3.27
CA ASP A 379 3.81 2.49 -3.97
C ASP A 379 4.53 1.26 -3.37
N TRP A 380 5.84 1.32 -3.20
CA TRP A 380 6.63 0.20 -2.69
C TRP A 380 6.43 -0.07 -1.20
N PHE A 381 6.21 0.96 -0.39
CA PHE A 381 5.84 0.76 1.00
C PHE A 381 4.42 0.24 1.19
N SER A 382 3.58 0.29 0.15
CA SER A 382 2.26 -0.34 0.14
C SER A 382 2.30 -1.85 -0.15
N ILE A 383 3.41 -2.39 -0.69
CA ILE A 383 3.54 -3.81 -1.06
C ILE A 383 3.12 -4.80 0.04
N PRO A 384 3.51 -4.65 1.33
CA PRO A 384 3.09 -5.58 2.39
C PRO A 384 1.57 -5.67 2.58
N PHE A 385 0.84 -4.70 2.00
CA PHE A 385 -0.59 -4.51 2.16
C PHE A 385 -1.36 -4.90 0.88
N SER A 386 -0.81 -4.58 -0.29
CA SER A 386 -1.39 -4.85 -1.61
C SER A 386 -0.92 -6.15 -2.26
N ASP A 387 0.19 -6.74 -1.78
CA ASP A 387 0.91 -7.85 -2.43
C ASP A 387 1.29 -7.56 -3.90
N SER A 388 1.37 -6.28 -4.27
CA SER A 388 1.64 -5.82 -5.65
C SER A 388 2.16 -4.38 -5.64
N TYR A 389 2.76 -3.95 -6.76
CA TYR A 389 3.21 -2.57 -6.99
C TYR A 389 2.98 -2.19 -8.45
N ALA A 390 2.74 -0.89 -8.70
CA ALA A 390 2.45 -0.37 -10.04
C ALA A 390 3.67 0.28 -10.72
N LEU A 391 4.58 0.83 -9.92
CA LEU A 391 5.78 1.52 -10.36
C LEU A 391 6.94 0.52 -10.37
N ASP A 392 7.13 -0.14 -11.52
CA ASP A 392 8.17 -1.15 -11.71
C ASP A 392 9.53 -0.55 -12.16
N PRO A 393 10.60 -0.73 -11.35
CA PRO A 393 11.94 -0.23 -11.64
C PRO A 393 12.51 -0.60 -13.01
N ARG A 394 12.07 -1.71 -13.62
CA ARG A 394 12.60 -2.21 -14.89
C ARG A 394 12.25 -1.35 -16.10
N TYR A 395 11.24 -0.49 -15.98
CA TYR A 395 10.69 0.26 -17.12
C TYR A 395 11.00 1.77 -17.08
N TRP A 396 11.98 2.21 -16.28
CA TRP A 396 12.35 3.62 -16.20
C TRP A 396 13.85 3.85 -16.11
N ASN A 397 14.27 5.11 -16.34
CA ASN A 397 15.68 5.52 -16.24
C ASN A 397 15.90 6.74 -15.33
N THR A 398 14.87 7.21 -14.61
CA THR A 398 14.98 8.33 -13.69
C THR A 398 16.04 8.08 -12.62
N VAL A 399 17.00 9.00 -12.51
CA VAL A 399 18.02 8.96 -11.46
C VAL A 399 17.49 9.54 -10.16
N LYS A 400 18.14 9.16 -9.06
CA LYS A 400 17.87 9.70 -7.73
C LYS A 400 18.07 11.22 -7.71
N PRO A 401 17.23 12.00 -6.99
CA PRO A 401 17.38 13.43 -6.83
C PRO A 401 18.79 13.82 -6.39
N LEU A 402 19.24 14.94 -6.93
CA LEU A 402 20.48 15.56 -6.53
C LEU A 402 20.39 15.98 -5.05
N ASN A 403 21.44 15.70 -4.28
CA ASN A 403 21.57 16.20 -2.92
C ASN A 403 21.90 17.70 -2.97
N CYS A 404 20.88 18.56 -3.01
CA CYS A 404 21.00 20.00 -3.17
C CYS A 404 19.85 20.71 -2.44
N ASN A 405 20.05 22.00 -2.12
CA ASN A 405 18.99 22.87 -1.60
C ASN A 405 18.29 23.58 -2.77
N ASP A 406 17.04 23.96 -2.57
CA ASP A 406 16.20 24.53 -3.64
C ASP A 406 16.61 25.93 -4.10
N GLU A 407 17.18 26.71 -3.18
CA GLU A 407 17.57 28.10 -3.43
C GLU A 407 18.71 28.18 -4.45
N ASP A 408 19.81 27.48 -4.19
CA ASP A 408 21.03 27.55 -4.98
C ASP A 408 21.13 26.45 -6.05
N MET A 409 20.40 25.33 -5.89
CA MET A 409 20.52 24.11 -6.68
C MET A 409 21.96 23.58 -6.74
N SER A 410 22.78 23.86 -5.73
CA SER A 410 24.19 23.46 -5.71
C SER A 410 24.33 22.00 -5.23
N PRO A 411 25.05 21.14 -5.97
CA PRO A 411 25.36 19.80 -5.49
C PRO A 411 26.14 19.83 -4.18
N GLN A 412 25.65 19.11 -3.17
CA GLN A 412 26.28 18.94 -1.88
C GLN A 412 26.77 17.50 -1.69
N PRO A 413 27.92 17.29 -1.01
CA PRO A 413 28.35 15.95 -0.59
C PRO A 413 27.25 15.20 0.15
N GLN A 414 27.18 13.87 -0.02
CA GLN A 414 26.16 13.02 0.64
C GLN A 414 26.25 13.02 2.17
N SER A 415 27.33 13.55 2.74
CA SER A 415 27.50 13.76 4.19
C SER A 415 26.85 15.03 4.72
N ILE A 416 26.40 15.93 3.84
CA ILE A 416 25.75 17.20 4.19
C ILE A 416 24.24 17.07 3.99
N PRO A 417 23.42 17.36 5.03
CA PRO A 417 21.97 17.31 4.92
C PRO A 417 21.44 18.43 4.01
N THR A 418 20.52 18.06 3.14
CA THR A 418 19.71 18.95 2.27
C THR A 418 18.25 18.48 2.29
N ASP A 419 17.35 19.25 1.66
CA ASP A 419 15.93 18.89 1.56
C ASP A 419 15.69 17.54 0.85
N ALA A 420 16.62 17.11 -0.02
CA ALA A 420 16.52 15.85 -0.74
C ALA A 420 17.07 14.65 0.05
N SER A 421 17.91 14.86 1.06
CA SER A 421 18.70 13.78 1.67
C SER A 421 17.84 12.70 2.33
N TYR A 422 16.81 13.10 3.08
CA TYR A 422 15.93 12.17 3.77
C TYR A 422 15.15 11.29 2.78
N CYS A 423 14.52 11.92 1.78
CA CYS A 423 13.76 11.22 0.75
C CYS A 423 14.64 10.27 -0.06
N ASN A 424 15.87 10.68 -0.39
CA ASN A 424 16.85 9.84 -1.08
C ASN A 424 17.18 8.59 -0.26
N TYR A 425 17.47 8.72 1.03
CA TYR A 425 17.78 7.56 1.84
C TYR A 425 16.55 6.66 2.08
N ARG A 426 15.38 7.27 2.25
CA ARG A 426 14.11 6.55 2.39
C ARG A 426 13.74 5.77 1.13
N TYR A 427 14.11 6.26 -0.06
CA TYR A 427 14.00 5.52 -1.31
C TYR A 427 14.82 4.23 -1.31
N ASP A 428 16.04 4.23 -0.77
CA ASP A 428 16.87 3.01 -0.73
C ASP A 428 16.23 1.92 0.15
N ILE A 429 15.63 2.32 1.27
CA ILE A 429 14.84 1.42 2.13
C ILE A 429 13.62 0.88 1.35
N ALA A 430 12.90 1.75 0.64
CA ALA A 430 11.72 1.36 -0.13
C ALA A 430 12.05 0.42 -1.29
N ALA A 431 13.18 0.63 -1.96
CA ALA A 431 13.62 -0.17 -3.11
C ALA A 431 13.84 -1.65 -2.78
N LEU A 432 14.06 -2.00 -1.51
CA LEU A 432 14.14 -3.39 -1.07
C LEU A 432 12.80 -4.13 -1.15
N MET A 433 11.67 -3.44 -1.03
CA MET A 433 10.34 -4.07 -0.98
C MET A 433 9.94 -4.76 -2.29
N PRO A 434 10.00 -4.12 -3.49
CA PRO A 434 9.69 -4.81 -4.74
C PRO A 434 10.69 -5.92 -5.05
N GLN A 435 11.97 -5.73 -4.74
CA GLN A 435 13.00 -6.75 -4.90
C GLN A 435 12.72 -8.00 -4.07
N LEU A 436 12.27 -7.83 -2.81
CA LEU A 436 11.86 -8.94 -1.96
C LEU A 436 10.62 -9.65 -2.52
N LEU A 437 9.59 -8.88 -2.93
CA LEU A 437 8.37 -9.46 -3.49
C LEU A 437 8.68 -10.31 -4.72
N ASP A 438 9.47 -9.80 -5.66
CA ASP A 438 9.87 -10.51 -6.87
C ASP A 438 10.71 -11.74 -6.54
N ALA A 439 11.66 -11.63 -5.61
CA ALA A 439 12.52 -12.76 -5.21
C ALA A 439 11.70 -13.89 -4.55
N VAL A 440 10.77 -13.55 -3.66
CA VAL A 440 9.86 -14.51 -2.99
C VAL A 440 8.90 -15.14 -3.98
N SER A 441 8.43 -14.39 -4.99
CA SER A 441 7.53 -14.90 -6.02
C SER A 441 8.18 -15.94 -6.92
N ASN A 442 9.51 -15.92 -7.04
CA ASN A 442 10.29 -16.93 -7.78
C ASN A 442 10.63 -18.18 -6.94
N CYS A 443 10.20 -18.26 -5.68
CA CYS A 443 10.50 -19.37 -4.78
C CYS A 443 9.34 -20.35 -4.66
N ASN A 444 9.64 -21.65 -4.74
CA ASN A 444 8.63 -22.72 -4.77
C ASN A 444 8.33 -23.36 -3.41
N THR A 445 9.18 -23.15 -2.40
CA THR A 445 9.01 -23.74 -1.06
C THR A 445 9.01 -22.68 0.02
N LEU A 446 8.34 -22.95 1.14
CA LEU A 446 8.32 -22.08 2.32
C LEU A 446 9.73 -21.77 2.83
N PHE A 447 10.62 -22.78 2.82
CA PHE A 447 12.01 -22.63 3.22
C PHE A 447 12.76 -21.65 2.29
N THR A 448 12.69 -21.85 0.97
CA THR A 448 13.36 -20.95 0.00
C THR A 448 12.81 -19.52 0.05
N LYS A 449 11.51 -19.35 0.33
CA LYS A 449 10.91 -18.02 0.56
C LYS A 449 11.48 -17.39 1.84
N TYR A 450 11.66 -18.18 2.89
CA TYR A 450 12.22 -17.70 4.15
C TYR A 450 13.70 -17.30 4.02
N GLU A 451 14.49 -18.05 3.25
CA GLU A 451 15.86 -17.65 2.92
C GLU A 451 15.93 -16.26 2.28
N LYS A 452 14.99 -15.93 1.38
CA LYS A 452 14.89 -14.58 0.82
C LYS A 452 14.52 -13.54 1.86
N VAL A 453 13.62 -13.86 2.80
CA VAL A 453 13.32 -12.94 3.92
C VAL A 453 14.57 -12.64 4.74
N LEU A 454 15.39 -13.66 5.06
CA LEU A 454 16.65 -13.47 5.79
C LEU A 454 17.68 -12.67 4.99
N GLU A 455 17.81 -12.93 3.68
CA GLU A 455 18.69 -12.18 2.78
C GLU A 455 18.35 -10.68 2.79
N PHE A 456 17.05 -10.34 2.70
CA PHE A 456 16.60 -8.95 2.67
C PHE A 456 16.59 -8.29 4.05
N ASP A 457 16.43 -9.04 5.14
CA ASP A 457 16.69 -8.55 6.50
C ASP A 457 18.16 -8.13 6.65
N GLU A 458 19.11 -8.93 6.17
CA GLU A 458 20.54 -8.57 6.19
C GLU A 458 20.82 -7.30 5.37
N LYS A 459 20.23 -7.19 4.17
CA LYS A 459 20.34 -5.97 3.34
C LYS A 459 19.78 -4.74 4.06
N MET A 460 18.61 -4.86 4.69
CA MET A 460 18.00 -3.78 5.47
C MET A 460 18.89 -3.39 6.65
N ARG A 461 19.46 -4.36 7.38
CA ARG A 461 20.39 -4.10 8.48
C ARG A 461 21.63 -3.35 8.01
N LYS A 462 22.22 -3.72 6.86
CA LYS A 462 23.37 -3.00 6.28
C LYS A 462 23.03 -1.57 5.92
N LEU A 463 21.85 -1.31 5.34
CA LEU A 463 21.38 0.06 5.10
C LEU A 463 21.38 0.85 6.41
N VAL A 464 20.65 0.36 7.42
CA VAL A 464 20.39 1.13 8.65
C VAL A 464 21.57 1.20 9.63
N THR A 465 22.70 0.57 9.31
CA THR A 465 23.93 0.59 10.13
C THR A 465 25.12 1.12 9.35
N ALA A 466 25.54 0.42 8.29
CA ALA A 466 26.79 0.68 7.58
C ALA A 466 26.66 1.80 6.53
N TYR A 467 25.49 1.95 5.90
CA TYR A 467 25.29 2.92 4.82
C TYR A 467 24.51 4.17 5.24
N MET A 468 24.04 4.22 6.49
CA MET A 468 23.32 5.38 7.01
C MET A 468 24.25 6.60 7.10
N PRO A 469 23.90 7.74 6.47
CA PRO A 469 24.65 8.98 6.63
C PRO A 469 24.74 9.40 8.10
N THR A 470 25.88 9.94 8.51
CA THR A 470 26.14 10.31 9.91
C THR A 470 25.09 11.27 10.48
N PHE A 471 24.58 12.20 9.67
CA PHE A 471 23.54 13.13 10.12
C PHE A 471 22.17 12.45 10.33
N LEU A 472 21.93 11.23 9.83
CA LEU A 472 20.72 10.44 10.09
C LEU A 472 20.89 9.40 11.20
N SER A 473 22.13 9.19 11.67
CA SER A 473 22.41 8.25 12.76
C SER A 473 22.05 8.83 14.13
N THR A 474 21.35 8.05 14.96
CA THR A 474 20.98 8.43 16.34
C THR A 474 22.18 8.46 17.29
N GLY A 475 23.25 7.72 16.98
CA GLY A 475 24.46 7.64 17.81
C GLY A 475 25.49 8.74 17.54
N ALA A 476 25.29 9.58 16.53
CA ALA A 476 26.23 10.63 16.14
C ALA A 476 25.83 12.01 16.71
N PRO A 477 26.79 12.89 17.05
CA PRO A 477 26.48 14.25 17.46
C PRO A 477 25.70 15.00 16.37
N VAL A 478 24.80 15.89 16.78
CA VAL A 478 24.12 16.82 15.87
C VAL A 478 24.98 18.07 15.77
N ALA A 479 25.44 18.41 14.56
CA ALA A 479 26.13 19.69 14.36
C ALA A 479 25.12 20.84 14.51
N SER A 480 25.48 21.90 15.22
CA SER A 480 24.63 23.08 15.41
C SER A 480 24.33 23.83 14.11
N SER A 481 25.16 23.63 13.08
CA SER A 481 24.98 24.19 11.74
C SER A 481 23.97 23.43 10.88
N TRP A 482 23.51 22.25 11.31
CA TRP A 482 22.57 21.46 10.51
C TRP A 482 21.14 21.98 10.62
N PRO A 483 20.32 21.75 9.58
CA PRO A 483 18.92 22.14 9.59
C PRO A 483 18.15 21.53 10.78
N PRO A 484 17.19 22.27 11.38
CA PRO A 484 16.40 21.77 12.51
C PRO A 484 15.71 20.44 12.24
N PHE A 485 15.32 20.18 10.99
CA PHE A 485 14.64 18.93 10.63
C PHE A 485 15.48 17.68 10.84
N VAL A 486 16.81 17.78 10.95
CA VAL A 486 17.70 16.63 11.05
C VAL A 486 17.41 15.80 12.31
N SER A 487 17.06 16.45 13.43
CA SER A 487 16.66 15.75 14.66
C SER A 487 15.37 14.94 14.45
N TRP A 488 14.36 15.53 13.82
CA TRP A 488 13.10 14.86 13.48
C TRP A 488 13.30 13.73 12.46
N ALA A 489 14.17 13.95 11.47
CA ALA A 489 14.51 12.97 10.44
C ALA A 489 15.16 11.71 11.01
N ARG A 490 16.09 11.84 11.97
CA ARG A 490 16.73 10.70 12.66
C ARG A 490 15.71 9.79 13.34
N ARG A 491 14.80 10.40 14.12
CA ARG A 491 13.74 9.68 14.84
C ARG A 491 12.76 9.03 13.87
N SER A 492 12.26 9.80 12.92
CA SER A 492 11.34 9.35 11.87
C SER A 492 11.92 8.17 11.08
N LEU A 493 13.20 8.23 10.71
CA LEU A 493 13.87 7.18 9.98
C LEU A 493 14.08 5.92 10.82
N THR A 494 14.43 6.06 12.10
CA THR A 494 14.60 4.92 13.02
C THR A 494 13.30 4.14 13.18
N ILE A 495 12.20 4.86 13.42
CA ILE A 495 10.85 4.27 13.50
C ILE A 495 10.46 3.62 12.15
N CYS A 496 10.71 4.30 11.04
CA CYS A 496 10.41 3.77 9.70
C CYS A 496 11.21 2.50 9.38
N ALA A 497 12.52 2.50 9.63
CA ALA A 497 13.41 1.36 9.41
C ALA A 497 12.99 0.14 10.23
N ALA A 498 12.76 0.32 11.54
CA ALA A 498 12.29 -0.76 12.40
C ALA A 498 10.96 -1.34 11.92
N HIS A 499 10.02 -0.48 11.51
CA HIS A 499 8.77 -0.95 10.93
C HIS A 499 8.98 -1.71 9.61
N LYS A 500 9.90 -1.28 8.74
CA LYS A 500 10.17 -2.00 7.48
C LYS A 500 10.91 -3.32 7.68
N ILE A 501 11.68 -3.49 8.75
CA ILE A 501 12.19 -4.80 9.17
C ILE A 501 11.02 -5.73 9.51
N ILE A 502 10.02 -5.26 10.28
CA ILE A 502 8.80 -6.04 10.55
C ILE A 502 8.10 -6.41 9.23
N MET A 503 7.97 -5.46 8.29
CA MET A 503 7.33 -5.72 7.00
C MET A 503 8.02 -6.82 6.18
N ILE A 504 9.35 -6.87 6.18
CA ILE A 504 10.12 -7.92 5.51
C ILE A 504 9.77 -9.31 6.07
N HIS A 505 9.62 -9.39 7.39
CA HIS A 505 9.35 -10.63 8.11
C HIS A 505 7.86 -11.00 8.21
N ARG A 506 6.95 -10.10 7.82
CA ARG A 506 5.50 -10.18 8.06
C ARG A 506 4.89 -11.54 7.72
N LYS A 507 5.14 -12.07 6.52
CA LYS A 507 4.54 -13.33 6.05
C LYS A 507 4.92 -14.55 6.88
N PHE A 508 6.01 -14.45 7.66
CA PHE A 508 6.50 -15.52 8.54
C PHE A 508 6.26 -15.24 10.02
N LEU A 509 5.67 -14.09 10.37
CA LEU A 509 5.46 -13.71 11.76
C LEU A 509 4.43 -14.61 12.46
N GLY A 510 3.29 -14.89 11.82
CA GLY A 510 2.29 -15.84 12.35
C GLY A 510 2.89 -17.22 12.63
N LEU A 511 3.61 -17.79 11.65
CA LEU A 511 4.30 -19.07 11.78
C LEU A 511 5.38 -19.06 12.86
N SER A 512 6.01 -17.92 13.14
CA SER A 512 7.09 -17.82 14.13
C SER A 512 6.64 -17.98 15.57
N PHE A 513 5.34 -17.88 15.84
CA PHE A 513 4.80 -18.11 17.18
C PHE A 513 4.64 -19.59 17.52
N THR A 514 4.46 -20.46 16.53
CA THR A 514 4.19 -21.88 16.71
C THR A 514 5.31 -22.79 16.22
N ASN A 515 6.15 -22.31 15.29
CA ASN A 515 7.22 -23.09 14.69
C ASN A 515 8.60 -22.46 14.97
N SER A 516 9.45 -23.21 15.66
CA SER A 516 10.79 -22.78 16.07
C SER A 516 11.75 -22.51 14.91
N ALA A 517 11.49 -23.08 13.72
CA ALA A 517 12.26 -22.82 12.51
C ALA A 517 12.24 -21.33 12.10
N PHE A 518 11.19 -20.60 12.47
CA PHE A 518 11.05 -19.16 12.19
C PHE A 518 11.32 -18.29 13.42
N SER A 519 11.95 -18.83 14.47
CA SER A 519 12.23 -18.10 15.74
C SER A 519 13.06 -16.82 15.55
N PHE A 520 13.89 -16.75 14.49
CA PHE A 520 14.61 -15.52 14.14
C PHE A 520 13.64 -14.39 13.76
N THR A 521 12.57 -14.69 13.02
CA THR A 521 11.52 -13.71 12.70
C THR A 521 10.89 -13.15 13.98
N ARG A 522 10.47 -14.02 14.91
CA ARG A 522 9.86 -13.61 16.17
C ARG A 522 10.77 -12.65 16.94
N ARG A 523 12.04 -13.02 17.13
CA ARG A 523 13.05 -12.19 17.82
C ARG A 523 13.28 -10.86 17.12
N THR A 524 13.41 -10.88 15.79
CA THR A 524 13.64 -9.68 14.99
C THR A 524 12.46 -8.71 15.05
N CYS A 525 11.23 -9.19 14.88
CA CYS A 525 10.02 -8.34 14.96
C CYS A 525 9.82 -7.77 16.37
N LEU A 526 10.09 -8.53 17.42
CA LEU A 526 10.04 -8.03 18.80
C LEU A 526 11.10 -6.96 19.06
N ALA A 527 12.34 -7.19 18.62
CA ALA A 527 13.42 -6.19 18.76
C ALA A 527 13.08 -4.89 18.02
N ALA A 528 12.58 -4.99 16.79
CA ALA A 528 12.12 -3.84 16.01
C ALA A 528 10.93 -3.12 16.69
N SER A 529 9.98 -3.86 17.25
CA SER A 529 8.85 -3.29 18.01
C SER A 529 9.33 -2.52 19.25
N LYS A 530 10.33 -3.05 19.98
CA LYS A 530 10.96 -2.35 21.11
C LYS A 530 11.68 -1.07 20.67
N THR A 531 12.34 -1.08 19.50
CA THR A 531 12.94 0.14 18.92
C THR A 531 11.88 1.20 18.61
N ILE A 532 10.74 0.82 18.00
CA ILE A 532 9.64 1.76 17.74
C ILE A 532 9.13 2.36 19.04
N MET A 533 8.86 1.54 20.06
CA MET A 533 8.36 2.03 21.35
C MET A 533 9.35 2.96 22.05
N LYS A 534 10.65 2.64 22.01
CA LYS A 534 11.70 3.49 22.59
C LYS A 534 11.68 4.90 21.99
N GLU A 535 11.60 5.00 20.67
CA GLU A 535 11.55 6.29 19.97
C GLU A 535 10.19 6.99 20.10
N ALA A 536 9.08 6.24 20.17
CA ALA A 536 7.76 6.81 20.41
C ALA A 536 7.65 7.46 21.80
N LEU A 537 8.22 6.80 22.82
CA LEU A 537 8.14 7.23 24.22
C LEU A 537 9.27 8.19 24.65
N SER A 538 10.29 8.40 23.82
CA SER A 538 11.35 9.37 24.11
C SER A 538 10.80 10.80 24.17
N ALA A 539 11.51 11.71 24.85
CA ALA A 539 11.14 13.12 24.91
C ALA A 539 10.97 13.70 23.49
N VAL A 540 9.83 14.34 23.25
CA VAL A 540 9.47 14.90 21.94
C VAL A 540 9.72 16.41 21.96
N ASP A 541 10.23 16.92 20.84
CA ASP A 541 10.20 18.36 20.59
C ASP A 541 8.75 18.82 20.43
N GLU A 542 8.22 19.56 21.40
CA GLU A 542 6.85 20.06 21.40
C GLU A 542 6.51 20.97 20.20
N ASN A 543 7.53 21.49 19.52
CA ASN A 543 7.37 22.32 18.32
C ASN A 543 7.60 21.51 17.03
N GLY A 544 7.97 20.23 17.13
CA GLY A 544 8.19 19.35 15.99
C GLY A 544 6.89 18.98 15.26
N PRO A 545 7.00 18.51 14.02
CA PRO A 545 5.84 18.06 13.25
C PRO A 545 5.27 16.75 13.81
N ILE A 546 3.94 16.64 13.79
CA ILE A 546 3.20 15.42 14.09
C ILE A 546 3.12 14.59 12.80
N LEU A 547 3.88 13.50 12.76
CA LEU A 547 3.91 12.58 11.62
C LEU A 547 3.06 11.33 11.90
N TRP A 548 2.19 10.97 10.95
CA TRP A 548 1.27 9.84 11.09
C TRP A 548 1.98 8.49 11.34
N ILE A 549 3.21 8.33 10.82
CA ILE A 549 3.97 7.10 10.95
C ILE A 549 4.33 6.77 12.41
N GLU A 550 4.48 7.77 13.27
CA GLU A 550 4.79 7.53 14.68
C GLU A 550 3.63 6.80 15.36
N GLN A 551 2.41 7.25 15.07
CA GLN A 551 1.19 6.66 15.61
C GLN A 551 0.91 5.30 14.97
N ALA A 552 0.97 5.23 13.63
CA ALA A 552 0.71 3.99 12.89
C ALA A 552 1.68 2.87 13.27
N PHE A 553 2.97 3.15 13.39
CA PHE A 553 3.96 2.12 13.68
C PHE A 553 4.00 1.77 15.17
N THR A 554 3.61 2.69 16.07
CA THR A 554 3.32 2.34 17.47
C THR A 554 2.19 1.33 17.56
N VAL A 555 1.10 1.52 16.81
CA VAL A 555 0.00 0.53 16.75
C VAL A 555 0.52 -0.83 16.26
N ALA A 556 1.30 -0.87 15.18
CA ALA A 556 1.89 -2.11 14.66
C ALA A 556 2.78 -2.81 15.71
N ALA A 557 3.64 -2.07 16.41
CA ALA A 557 4.49 -2.60 17.48
C ALA A 557 3.66 -3.20 18.62
N CYS A 558 2.61 -2.49 19.07
CA CYS A 558 1.71 -2.99 20.11
C CYS A 558 0.93 -4.23 19.66
N ILE A 559 0.48 -4.32 18.41
CA ILE A 559 -0.14 -5.54 17.86
C ILE A 559 0.83 -6.72 17.99
N ILE A 560 2.11 -6.54 17.64
CA ILE A 560 3.12 -7.60 17.73
C ILE A 560 3.33 -8.04 19.18
N PHE A 561 3.39 -7.11 20.13
CA PHE A 561 3.48 -7.45 21.56
C PHE A 561 2.25 -8.22 22.05
N SER A 562 1.04 -7.81 21.63
CA SER A 562 -0.20 -8.53 21.97
C SER A 562 -0.21 -9.94 21.41
N LEU A 563 0.13 -10.10 20.12
CA LEU A 563 0.22 -11.41 19.47
C LEU A 563 1.25 -12.30 20.16
N ASP A 564 2.42 -11.77 20.46
CA ASP A 564 3.46 -12.52 21.16
C ASP A 564 3.00 -12.96 22.57
N ALA A 565 2.30 -12.10 23.31
CA ALA A 565 1.78 -12.40 24.63
C ALA A 565 0.72 -13.53 24.61
N PHE A 566 -0.12 -13.64 23.58
CA PHE A 566 -1.05 -14.77 23.42
C PHE A 566 -0.34 -16.13 23.31
N HIS A 567 0.92 -16.12 22.87
CA HIS A 567 1.74 -17.31 22.68
C HIS A 567 2.80 -17.51 23.78
N ARG A 568 2.70 -16.81 24.91
CA ARG A 568 3.60 -16.96 26.08
C ARG A 568 2.90 -17.53 27.30
N ASN A 569 3.67 -18.11 28.20
CA ASN A 569 3.17 -18.44 29.53
C ASN A 569 3.07 -17.15 30.38
N PRO A 570 1.95 -16.90 31.09
CA PRO A 570 1.81 -15.74 31.97
C PRO A 570 2.89 -15.60 33.05
N ASN A 571 3.57 -16.69 33.40
CA ASN A 571 4.66 -16.65 34.39
C ASN A 571 6.01 -16.19 33.79
N GLU A 572 6.12 -16.02 32.47
CA GLU A 572 7.31 -15.47 31.83
C GLU A 572 7.38 -13.95 32.03
N ASN A 573 8.58 -13.43 32.31
CA ASN A 573 8.79 -11.98 32.50
C ASN A 573 8.39 -11.18 31.25
N GLU A 574 8.64 -11.73 30.06
CA GLU A 574 8.30 -11.10 28.79
C GLU A 574 6.79 -10.94 28.59
N TYR A 575 5.97 -11.80 29.19
CA TYR A 575 4.52 -11.66 29.11
C TYR A 575 4.06 -10.33 29.73
N GLU A 576 4.50 -10.04 30.96
CA GLU A 576 4.17 -8.77 31.62
C GLU A 576 4.92 -7.58 31.00
N GLU A 577 6.15 -7.77 30.50
CA GLU A 577 6.86 -6.73 29.72
C GLU A 577 6.04 -6.30 28.49
N HIS A 578 5.53 -7.27 27.72
CA HIS A 578 4.76 -7.02 26.51
C HIS A 578 3.40 -6.37 26.81
N ARG A 579 2.70 -6.82 27.86
CA ARG A 579 1.48 -6.15 28.33
C ARG A 579 1.73 -4.70 28.72
N LYS A 580 2.85 -4.42 29.39
CA LYS A 580 3.25 -3.06 29.74
C LYS A 580 3.49 -2.20 28.51
N TYR A 581 4.22 -2.68 27.50
CA TYR A 581 4.40 -1.93 26.24
C TYR A 581 3.07 -1.61 25.55
N VAL A 582 2.10 -2.54 25.56
CA VAL A 582 0.76 -2.28 25.00
C VAL A 582 0.05 -1.17 25.78
N SER A 583 0.09 -1.21 27.12
CA SER A 583 -0.49 -0.17 27.98
C SER A 583 0.16 1.21 27.77
N ASP A 584 1.50 1.24 27.68
CA ASP A 584 2.25 2.47 27.43
C ASP A 584 1.94 3.02 26.03
N GLY A 585 1.81 2.16 25.02
CA GLY A 585 1.41 2.52 23.66
C GLY A 585 0.00 3.09 23.60
N ILE A 586 -0.98 2.49 24.28
CA ILE A 586 -2.34 3.03 24.41
C ILE A 586 -2.30 4.44 25.04
N THR A 587 -1.53 4.60 26.11
CA THR A 587 -1.38 5.89 26.81
C THR A 587 -0.75 6.96 25.91
N TYR A 588 0.27 6.58 25.14
CA TYR A 588 0.89 7.46 24.15
C TYR A 588 -0.10 7.87 23.04
N LEU A 589 -0.82 6.92 22.45
CA LEU A 589 -1.75 7.17 21.35
C LEU A 589 -2.93 8.08 21.76
N LYS A 590 -3.40 7.99 23.01
CA LYS A 590 -4.45 8.87 23.54
C LYS A 590 -4.11 10.37 23.48
N ARG A 591 -2.83 10.74 23.35
CA ARG A 591 -2.40 12.15 23.18
C ARG A 591 -2.79 12.75 21.82
N PHE A 592 -3.17 11.91 20.85
CA PHE A 592 -3.49 12.32 19.47
C PHE A 592 -4.99 12.17 19.17
N GLU A 593 -5.83 12.88 19.92
CA GLU A 593 -7.30 12.78 19.81
C GLU A 593 -7.83 13.07 18.40
N ASN A 594 -7.15 13.94 17.65
CA ASN A 594 -7.53 14.35 16.30
C ASN A 594 -7.04 13.39 15.19
N SER A 595 -6.35 12.30 15.55
CA SER A 595 -5.87 11.31 14.59
C SER A 595 -6.75 10.08 14.58
N LYS A 596 -7.37 9.81 13.42
CA LYS A 596 -8.17 8.58 13.21
C LYS A 596 -7.34 7.32 13.37
N ILE A 597 -6.04 7.34 13.04
CA ILE A 597 -5.15 6.20 13.29
C ILE A 597 -5.02 5.95 14.79
N ALA A 598 -4.78 7.00 15.57
CA ALA A 598 -4.56 6.87 17.00
C ALA A 598 -5.86 6.44 17.71
N THR A 599 -7.00 7.04 17.37
CA THR A 599 -8.30 6.67 17.96
C THR A 599 -8.66 5.21 17.68
N ARG A 600 -8.55 4.76 16.42
CA ARG A 600 -8.81 3.36 16.04
C ARG A 600 -7.78 2.42 16.67
N GLY A 601 -6.52 2.84 16.73
CA GLY A 601 -5.44 2.10 17.39
C GLY A 601 -5.71 1.88 18.87
N VAL A 602 -6.14 2.92 19.61
CA VAL A 602 -6.50 2.80 21.04
C VAL A 602 -7.63 1.80 21.22
N GLN A 603 -8.70 1.88 20.41
CA GLN A 603 -9.83 0.95 20.46
C GLN A 603 -9.37 -0.49 20.21
N LEU A 604 -8.64 -0.74 19.13
CA LEU A 604 -8.11 -2.06 18.76
C LEU A 604 -7.20 -2.64 19.86
N LEU A 605 -6.24 -1.86 20.34
CA LEU A 605 -5.27 -2.32 21.34
C LEU A 605 -5.92 -2.57 22.69
N SER A 606 -6.91 -1.76 23.07
CA SER A 606 -7.70 -1.99 24.30
C SER A 606 -8.51 -3.29 24.20
N SER A 607 -9.10 -3.59 23.03
CA SER A 607 -9.77 -4.88 22.81
C SER A 607 -8.80 -6.06 22.85
N LEU A 608 -7.60 -5.94 22.26
CA LEU A 608 -6.55 -6.96 22.35
C LEU A 608 -6.10 -7.18 23.80
N GLN A 609 -5.92 -6.11 24.57
CA GLN A 609 -5.55 -6.16 25.98
C GLN A 609 -6.63 -6.85 26.83
N GLN A 610 -7.91 -6.55 26.58
CA GLN A 610 -9.03 -7.21 27.25
C GLN A 610 -9.09 -8.71 26.91
N ALA A 611 -8.85 -9.08 25.64
CA ALA A 611 -8.83 -10.48 25.22
C ALA A 611 -7.71 -11.28 25.92
N LEU A 612 -6.56 -10.67 26.19
CA LEU A 612 -5.49 -11.27 26.99
C LEU A 612 -5.91 -11.53 28.45
N GLU A 613 -6.77 -10.68 29.02
CA GLU A 613 -7.25 -10.80 30.40
C GLU A 613 -8.37 -11.83 30.58
N VAL A 614 -9.28 -11.96 29.59
CA VAL A 614 -10.36 -12.96 29.64
C VAL A 614 -9.80 -14.38 29.62
N GLY A 615 -8.69 -14.62 28.90
CA GLY A 615 -7.96 -15.89 28.94
C GLY A 615 -7.40 -16.26 30.32
N ARG A 616 -7.40 -15.34 31.30
CA ARG A 616 -6.96 -15.55 32.69
C ARG A 616 -8.10 -15.92 33.65
N LYS A 617 -9.37 -15.58 33.35
CA LYS A 617 -10.50 -15.77 34.28
C LYS A 617 -11.06 -17.20 34.25
N ARG A 618 -10.28 -18.17 34.73
CA ARG A 618 -10.77 -19.35 35.45
C ARG A 618 -9.84 -19.62 36.63
N PRO A 619 -10.08 -19.03 37.80
CA PRO A 619 -9.55 -19.57 39.04
C PRO A 619 -10.24 -20.90 39.31
N ARG A 620 -9.47 -21.91 39.67
CA ARG A 620 -9.96 -23.17 40.21
C ARG A 620 -10.60 -22.84 41.57
N ASP A 621 -11.91 -23.06 41.72
CA ASP A 621 -12.49 -23.15 43.05
C ASP A 621 -11.80 -24.33 43.76
N GLU A 622 -11.17 -24.07 44.90
CA GLU A 622 -10.29 -25.02 45.59
C GLU A 622 -11.03 -26.18 46.30
N ASP A 623 -12.34 -26.37 46.12
CA ASP A 623 -13.12 -27.34 46.89
C ASP A 623 -13.84 -28.41 46.06
N THR A 624 -13.17 -29.03 45.08
CA THR A 624 -13.64 -30.33 44.55
C THR A 624 -12.47 -31.26 44.21
N GLU A 625 -12.30 -32.28 45.05
CA GLU A 625 -11.48 -33.46 44.74
C GLU A 625 -12.19 -34.31 43.69
N ASP A 626 -11.95 -34.04 42.40
CA ASP A 626 -12.21 -35.01 41.35
C ASP A 626 -11.20 -34.87 40.19
N PRO A 627 -10.54 -35.94 39.74
CA PRO A 627 -9.54 -35.87 38.68
C PRO A 627 -10.23 -35.89 37.31
N CYS A 628 -10.65 -34.71 36.82
CA CYS A 628 -11.16 -34.53 35.45
C CYS A 628 -10.09 -33.92 34.52
N PRO A 629 -10.09 -34.25 33.21
CA PRO A 629 -8.94 -34.10 32.33
C PRO A 629 -8.65 -32.62 32.02
N ALA A 630 -7.35 -32.30 31.87
CA ALA A 630 -6.82 -30.97 31.59
C ALA A 630 -7.70 -30.15 30.63
N GLU A 631 -8.36 -29.12 31.15
CA GLU A 631 -9.15 -28.19 30.34
C GLU A 631 -8.22 -27.51 29.32
N LYS A 632 -8.48 -27.78 28.03
CA LYS A 632 -7.79 -27.15 26.91
C LYS A 632 -7.97 -25.64 27.02
N ARG A 633 -6.87 -24.88 27.15
CA ARG A 633 -6.84 -23.42 26.92
C ARG A 633 -7.61 -23.14 25.63
N VAL A 634 -8.67 -22.36 25.71
CA VAL A 634 -9.38 -21.87 24.51
C VAL A 634 -8.36 -21.06 23.72
N LYS A 635 -7.94 -21.59 22.56
CA LYS A 635 -6.99 -20.93 21.66
C LYS A 635 -7.64 -19.64 21.17
N PHE A 636 -6.97 -18.50 21.35
CA PHE A 636 -7.45 -17.22 20.83
C PHE A 636 -7.71 -17.34 19.32
N ASP A 637 -8.96 -17.15 18.91
CA ASP A 637 -9.36 -17.14 17.50
C ASP A 637 -9.25 -15.72 16.96
N ILE A 638 -8.13 -15.45 16.30
CA ILE A 638 -7.83 -14.15 15.71
C ILE A 638 -8.84 -13.76 14.61
N LYS A 639 -9.45 -14.72 13.91
CA LYS A 639 -10.37 -14.43 12.80
C LYS A 639 -11.71 -13.93 13.33
N GLU A 640 -12.23 -14.59 14.36
CA GLU A 640 -13.45 -14.14 15.03
C GLU A 640 -13.23 -12.80 15.74
N PHE A 641 -12.07 -12.59 16.36
CA PHE A 641 -11.70 -11.30 16.94
C PHE A 641 -11.67 -10.18 15.88
N ILE A 642 -11.03 -10.41 14.73
CA ILE A 642 -10.99 -9.44 13.62
C ILE A 642 -12.40 -9.06 13.16
N LYS A 643 -13.30 -10.04 13.03
CA LYS A 643 -14.68 -9.81 12.62
C LYS A 643 -15.42 -8.90 13.60
N GLN A 644 -15.30 -9.16 14.90
CA GLN A 644 -15.93 -8.36 15.96
C GLN A 644 -15.39 -6.94 16.02
N VAL A 645 -14.06 -6.79 15.97
CA VAL A 645 -13.42 -5.46 16.04
C VAL A 645 -13.66 -4.64 14.77
N SER A 646 -13.69 -5.27 13.59
CA SER A 646 -13.96 -4.58 12.33
C SER A 646 -15.33 -3.88 12.31
N GLN A 647 -16.35 -4.46 12.95
CA GLN A 647 -17.69 -3.86 13.05
C GLN A 647 -17.66 -2.61 13.95
N ASN A 648 -16.91 -2.66 15.05
CA ASN A 648 -16.82 -1.58 16.02
C ASN A 648 -15.99 -0.37 15.53
N LEU A 649 -15.02 -0.58 14.64
CA LEU A 649 -14.10 0.46 14.16
C LEU A 649 -14.65 1.33 13.00
N GLN A 650 -15.91 1.10 12.58
CA GLN A 650 -16.58 1.83 11.48
C GLN A 650 -15.70 1.96 10.23
N VAL A 651 -15.07 0.85 9.82
CA VAL A 651 -14.24 0.82 8.62
C VAL A 651 -15.16 0.68 7.40
N THR A 652 -15.07 1.61 6.46
CA THR A 652 -15.88 1.58 5.23
C THR A 652 -15.59 0.33 4.40
N THR A 653 -16.62 -0.48 4.20
CA THR A 653 -16.61 -1.59 3.23
C THR A 653 -16.82 -1.06 1.81
N PRO A 654 -16.13 -1.62 0.80
CA PRO A 654 -16.59 -1.48 -0.57
C PRO A 654 -17.95 -2.18 -0.62
N ALA A 655 -19.04 -1.43 -0.77
CA ALA A 655 -20.44 -1.89 -0.84
C ALA A 655 -21.26 -2.03 0.47
N ALA A 656 -20.93 -1.36 1.58
CA ALA A 656 -21.98 -1.18 2.60
C ALA A 656 -23.09 -0.26 2.06
N THR A 657 -24.25 -0.84 1.78
CA THR A 657 -25.53 -0.11 1.78
C THR A 657 -25.61 0.64 3.11
N PRO A 658 -25.90 1.95 3.13
CA PRO A 658 -26.14 2.64 4.40
C PRO A 658 -27.25 1.87 5.13
N ILE A 659 -27.00 1.49 6.38
CA ILE A 659 -28.02 0.91 7.25
C ILE A 659 -29.09 2.00 7.40
N ALA A 660 -30.27 1.75 6.84
CA ALA A 660 -31.36 2.73 6.75
C ALA A 660 -31.87 3.22 8.12
N GLU A 661 -31.45 2.60 9.23
CA GLU A 661 -31.88 2.94 10.59
C GLU A 661 -31.24 4.23 11.16
N GLN A 662 -30.37 4.92 10.42
CA GLN A 662 -29.83 6.23 10.83
C GLN A 662 -30.23 7.42 9.94
N MET A 663 -31.12 7.23 8.96
CA MET A 663 -31.54 8.30 8.03
C MET A 663 -32.94 8.88 8.26
N GLU A 664 -33.68 8.46 9.30
CA GLU A 664 -34.98 9.06 9.61
C GLU A 664 -34.90 10.35 10.44
N SER A 665 -33.72 10.80 10.88
CA SER A 665 -33.56 12.06 11.65
C SER A 665 -32.87 13.20 10.90
N ALA A 666 -32.44 13.00 9.65
CA ALA A 666 -31.69 14.02 8.88
C ALA A 666 -32.49 14.62 7.71
N ALA A 667 -33.71 14.16 7.46
CA ALA A 667 -34.55 14.67 6.37
C ALA A 667 -35.43 15.88 6.76
N GLU A 668 -35.43 16.30 8.04
CA GLU A 668 -36.13 17.50 8.53
C GLU A 668 -35.17 18.59 9.02
N ILE A 669 -34.04 18.79 8.35
CA ILE A 669 -33.35 20.10 8.44
C ILE A 669 -33.93 20.95 7.32
N ALA A 670 -35.06 21.58 7.64
CA ALA A 670 -35.68 22.60 6.83
C ALA A 670 -34.66 23.68 6.46
N TRP A 671 -34.73 24.12 5.20
CA TRP A 671 -33.94 25.22 4.62
C TRP A 671 -34.05 26.56 5.37
N ASP A 672 -34.91 26.64 6.39
CA ASP A 672 -35.21 27.83 7.17
C ASP A 672 -34.10 28.23 8.18
N ASN A 673 -33.18 27.32 8.51
CA ASN A 673 -32.12 27.58 9.51
C ASN A 673 -30.80 28.12 8.94
N ILE A 674 -30.75 28.47 7.64
CA ILE A 674 -29.56 29.11 7.04
C ILE A 674 -29.30 30.51 7.63
N TYR A 675 -30.33 31.18 8.16
CA TYR A 675 -30.21 32.50 8.78
C TYR A 675 -29.36 32.50 10.07
N ASP A 676 -29.28 31.37 10.78
CA ASP A 676 -28.51 31.24 12.02
C ASP A 676 -27.01 30.96 11.81
N LEU A 677 -26.57 30.79 10.55
CA LEU A 677 -25.16 30.60 10.18
C LEU A 677 -24.44 31.93 9.89
N LEU A 678 -25.11 33.07 10.01
CA LEU A 678 -24.51 34.40 9.85
C LEU A 678 -24.11 34.99 11.22
N PRO A 679 -22.92 35.62 11.34
CA PRO A 679 -22.49 36.22 12.60
C PRO A 679 -23.41 37.38 13.02
N PRO A 680 -23.69 37.56 14.33
CA PRO A 680 -24.55 38.64 14.81
C PRO A 680 -23.87 39.98 14.55
N GLY A 681 -24.35 40.72 13.54
CA GLY A 681 -23.81 42.02 13.15
C GLY A 681 -23.79 42.32 11.64
N ALA A 682 -24.11 41.35 10.77
CA ALA A 682 -24.34 41.63 9.36
C ALA A 682 -25.70 42.34 9.19
N GLY A 683 -25.69 43.68 9.23
CA GLY A 683 -26.86 44.51 9.01
C GLY A 683 -27.38 44.37 7.59
N PHE A 684 -28.35 43.46 7.39
CA PHE A 684 -29.32 43.54 6.30
C PHE A 684 -30.69 43.69 6.94
N GLY A 685 -31.20 44.92 6.93
CA GLY A 685 -32.55 45.22 7.41
C GLY A 685 -33.58 44.47 6.57
N GLY A 686 -34.36 43.63 7.24
CA GLY A 686 -35.52 42.97 6.65
C GLY A 686 -36.64 43.98 6.43
N GLN A 687 -36.98 44.21 5.17
CA GLN A 687 -38.32 44.52 4.65
C GLN A 687 -38.18 44.62 3.12
N ASN A 688 -39.00 43.85 2.39
CA ASN A 688 -39.24 43.90 0.94
C ASN A 688 -38.56 42.86 0.02
N LEU A 689 -38.30 41.62 0.44
CA LEU A 689 -37.88 40.56 -0.50
C LEU A 689 -38.89 39.43 -0.74
N PHE A 690 -40.05 39.41 -0.08
CA PHE A 690 -41.00 38.30 -0.17
C PHE A 690 -42.44 38.67 -0.55
N ASP A 691 -42.77 39.94 -0.77
CA ASP A 691 -44.13 40.33 -1.16
C ASP A 691 -44.42 40.19 -2.68
N ASP A 692 -43.40 40.00 -3.53
CA ASP A 692 -43.57 39.97 -4.99
C ASP A 692 -43.68 38.57 -5.62
N PHE A 693 -43.56 37.48 -4.84
CA PHE A 693 -43.56 36.11 -5.40
C PHE A 693 -44.91 35.38 -5.37
N PHE A 694 -45.96 35.94 -4.77
CA PHE A 694 -47.28 35.28 -4.67
C PHE A 694 -48.50 36.12 -5.09
N ALA A 695 -48.32 37.18 -5.88
CA ALA A 695 -49.45 37.90 -6.50
C ALA A 695 -49.73 37.39 -7.92
N PHE A 696 -50.35 36.22 -8.03
CA PHE A 696 -51.11 35.83 -9.23
C PHE A 696 -52.49 35.29 -8.80
N HIS A 697 -53.51 36.12 -8.91
CA HIS A 697 -54.85 35.68 -9.26
C HIS A 697 -55.31 36.50 -10.47
N PRO A 698 -56.11 35.91 -11.38
CA PRO A 698 -56.28 36.39 -12.76
C PRO A 698 -56.84 37.81 -12.86
#